data_AF-A0A1G7V2M1-F1
#
_entry.id   AF-A0A1G7V2M1-F1
#
_cell.length_a   1.000
_cell.length_b   1.000
_cell.length_c   1.000
_cell.angle_alpha   90.00
_cell.angle_beta   90.00
_cell.angle_gamma   90.00
#
_symmetry.space_group_name_H-M   'P 1'
#
loop_
_entity.id
_entity.type
_entity.pdbx_description
1 polymer ?
#
loop_
_entity_poly.entity_id
_entity_poly.type
_entity_poly.pdbx_seq_one_letter_code
_entity_poly.pdbx_strand_id
1 'polypeptide(L)'
;MKKIFLFLLIALCFSVHSHAVLKEKNLEQTISVLRSELKSYHDNMEKRMVRYKQRNDAQHKQMIQTIQKCNQLSLMIYSQRTDYTFDMTYACSEATTLYHQFTRGNSVPYETILNNLNVEILRYEGLISSLEAISPAVGNAKLQREKRMNAMPDSVKHKFAKRLEEMKKKGMTFPQLSKKSQKERDECIEYCNEILGMFKQMRTQMTYDKEDYERLNKKLKELNDYAEMRYQDLQNSIFKNGSNNYFKTLSRLDRVTRNIQEDFDNKYSFAANKEARSQWKGPIVIFLSIFVIIYLILSGIISSALILGIAGNVSRLENFYRKIMKKEKKEEESDNVFNKIKNYFKSEEFAQKKVCITLAVTFVLFAIAVMIVRNIMPSNNFMQMATSLLIEFAWLVGVILISLLIRLNGKLIRSGFMLYTPIILMGFIIISFRIIFIPNDIIELVFPPILLIFTIWQYVSMNRIRKKLELEDLKHSLSDQFYTWIALASMVISTIMSWCGYTLLAVQIFIWWLFQLTAIQTITCIYYILENYKRKYILHEVVLYLRIQKRKAAERKYKFELLQAQNNNRPEPKRPKELDEVVNDSNTTKKERSSAEEVMKNKSGEYVRITWFYDFIEQAFVPIISVISVLFCINWAAGVFNMQEICKNFFFFEFVHIEGKLQMSLARICLVIGMFFIFRYICYSLKAWWRYAKKKSQALKEEKGIMITTIGQNRPNYTLTDNATTIAVWGIYCIFVMKWFSISTSAISLITAGLATGVGFAMKDLLENFFYGMSLMAGRLHVGDYIECDGIRGKVESITYQSTQISTADGCTIAFLNSSLFTKNFKNLTKNHLYELVKVPVGVAYGANVEEVRQLLVKCIEQEIQKDNLGRDIISTAKNQTYGVIFNDFGDNSVNLYVTFWVLVEKKIAVCAKIKESIYNTLNANHIEIPFPQRDIYIRHVEPLPVTSANNQIFEKPSEN
;
A
#
# COMPACT_ATOMS: atom_id res chain seq x y z
N MET A 1 20.38 3.57 -26.33
CA MET A 1 21.30 3.10 -25.26
C MET A 1 20.78 1.90 -24.44
N LYS A 2 19.50 1.81 -24.05
CA LYS A 2 18.99 0.65 -23.27
C LYS A 2 18.94 -0.70 -24.03
N LYS A 3 18.74 -0.71 -25.35
CA LYS A 3 18.72 -1.95 -26.16
C LYS A 3 20.12 -2.55 -26.42
N ILE A 4 21.14 -1.69 -26.50
CA ILE A 4 22.54 -2.10 -26.70
C ILE A 4 23.10 -2.70 -25.41
N PHE A 5 22.73 -2.17 -24.24
CA PHE A 5 23.14 -2.71 -22.95
C PHE A 5 22.56 -4.11 -22.70
N LEU A 6 21.31 -4.36 -23.10
CA LEU A 6 20.70 -5.69 -22.99
C LEU A 6 21.36 -6.70 -23.94
N PHE A 7 21.71 -6.28 -25.17
CA PHE A 7 22.40 -7.13 -26.12
C PHE A 7 23.84 -7.45 -25.69
N LEU A 8 24.52 -6.47 -25.07
CA LEU A 8 25.88 -6.63 -24.53
C LEU A 8 25.90 -7.49 -23.26
N LEU A 9 24.82 -7.46 -22.46
CA LEU A 9 24.63 -8.30 -21.27
C LEU A 9 24.24 -9.74 -21.65
N ILE A 10 23.47 -9.93 -22.73
CA ILE A 10 23.20 -11.26 -23.32
C ILE A 10 24.46 -11.82 -23.99
N ALA A 11 25.24 -10.99 -24.70
CA ALA A 11 26.53 -11.39 -25.27
C ALA A 11 27.56 -11.77 -24.20
N LEU A 12 27.57 -11.07 -23.05
CA LEU A 12 28.40 -11.42 -21.90
C LEU A 12 27.96 -12.70 -21.19
N CYS A 13 26.66 -13.04 -21.21
CA CYS A 13 26.16 -14.30 -20.68
C CYS A 13 26.46 -15.50 -21.59
N PHE A 14 26.77 -15.28 -22.87
CA PHE A 14 27.21 -16.32 -23.81
C PHE A 14 28.74 -16.44 -23.91
N SER A 15 29.50 -15.48 -23.40
CA SER A 15 30.94 -15.59 -23.28
C SER A 15 31.32 -16.21 -21.93
N VAL A 16 31.85 -17.44 -22.01
CA VAL A 16 32.59 -18.21 -21.00
C VAL A 16 31.79 -19.25 -20.18
N HIS A 17 31.61 -20.45 -20.76
CA HIS A 17 32.24 -21.70 -20.29
C HIS A 17 31.92 -22.84 -21.27
N SER A 18 32.64 -22.92 -22.39
CA SER A 18 32.80 -24.19 -23.10
C SER A 18 34.19 -24.72 -22.72
N HIS A 19 34.27 -25.49 -21.63
CA HIS A 19 35.38 -26.43 -21.48
C HIS A 19 35.16 -27.51 -22.53
N ALA A 20 35.64 -27.24 -23.74
CA ALA A 20 35.76 -28.24 -24.77
C ALA A 20 36.70 -29.31 -24.23
N VAL A 21 36.17 -30.53 -24.04
CA VAL A 21 37.00 -31.73 -23.87
C VAL A 21 37.73 -31.91 -25.20
N LEU A 22 38.94 -31.36 -25.28
CA LEU A 22 39.82 -31.65 -26.40
C LEU A 22 40.16 -33.13 -26.31
N LYS A 23 39.68 -33.90 -27.28
CA LYS A 23 40.13 -35.27 -27.48
C LYS A 23 41.60 -35.20 -27.90
N GLU A 24 42.48 -35.47 -26.96
CA GLU A 24 43.91 -35.41 -27.22
C GLU A 24 44.34 -36.47 -28.24
N LYS A 25 45.32 -36.12 -29.08
CA LYS A 25 45.69 -36.96 -30.22
C LYS A 25 46.27 -38.32 -29.80
N ASN A 26 47.05 -38.36 -28.71
CA ASN A 26 47.76 -39.55 -28.24
C ASN A 26 47.98 -39.51 -26.70
N LEU A 27 48.16 -40.69 -26.09
CA LEU A 27 48.34 -40.87 -24.64
C LEU A 27 49.50 -40.05 -24.04
N GLU A 28 50.60 -39.88 -24.78
CA GLU A 28 51.77 -39.11 -24.30
C GLU A 28 51.45 -37.62 -24.12
N GLN A 29 50.64 -37.05 -25.01
CA GLN A 29 50.19 -35.67 -24.89
C GLN A 29 49.27 -35.52 -23.66
N THR A 30 48.42 -36.53 -23.42
CA THR A 30 47.44 -36.53 -22.32
C THR A 30 48.11 -36.58 -20.96
N ILE A 31 49.21 -37.32 -20.83
CA ILE A 31 49.98 -37.36 -19.59
C ILE A 31 50.69 -36.02 -19.35
N SER A 32 51.19 -35.36 -20.40
CA SER A 32 51.83 -34.05 -20.29
C SER A 32 50.84 -32.93 -19.90
N VAL A 33 49.67 -32.90 -20.52
CA VAL A 33 48.58 -31.96 -20.16
C VAL A 33 48.11 -32.22 -18.74
N LEU A 34 47.81 -33.49 -18.40
CA LEU A 34 47.40 -33.89 -17.06
C LEU A 34 48.44 -33.48 -16.01
N ARG A 35 49.74 -33.64 -16.27
CA ARG A 35 50.80 -33.17 -15.36
C ARG A 35 50.71 -31.66 -15.13
N SER A 36 50.53 -30.88 -16.19
CA SER A 36 50.45 -29.42 -16.09
C SER A 36 49.23 -28.96 -15.29
N GLU A 37 48.09 -29.64 -15.50
CA GLU A 37 46.84 -29.38 -14.76
C GLU A 37 46.96 -29.80 -13.30
N LEU A 38 47.52 -30.99 -13.02
CA LEU A 38 47.74 -31.49 -11.67
C LEU A 38 48.71 -30.61 -10.89
N LYS A 39 49.80 -30.16 -11.53
CA LYS A 39 50.74 -29.21 -10.92
C LYS A 39 50.06 -27.88 -10.58
N SER A 40 49.33 -27.31 -11.54
CA SER A 40 48.58 -26.06 -11.31
C SER A 40 47.52 -26.23 -10.21
N TYR A 41 46.84 -27.37 -10.17
CA TYR A 41 45.83 -27.68 -9.18
C TYR A 41 46.45 -27.90 -7.80
N HIS A 42 47.59 -28.60 -7.71
CA HIS A 42 48.35 -28.80 -6.49
C HIS A 42 48.76 -27.46 -5.87
N ASP A 43 49.41 -26.58 -6.64
CA ASP A 43 49.84 -25.25 -6.17
C ASP A 43 48.65 -24.39 -5.70
N ASN A 44 47.52 -24.48 -6.40
CA ASN A 44 46.29 -23.80 -6.03
C ASN A 44 45.65 -24.41 -4.77
N MET A 45 45.72 -25.73 -4.60
CA MET A 45 45.23 -26.43 -3.41
C MET A 45 46.06 -26.13 -2.18
N GLU A 46 47.38 -26.04 -2.30
CA GLU A 46 48.26 -25.62 -1.21
C GLU A 46 47.92 -24.22 -0.69
N LYS A 47 47.75 -23.27 -1.61
CA LYS A 47 47.28 -21.91 -1.28
C LYS A 47 45.89 -21.92 -0.62
N ARG A 48 44.99 -22.81 -1.07
CA ARG A 48 43.65 -22.96 -0.47
C ARG A 48 43.72 -23.58 0.92
N MET A 49 44.60 -24.54 1.15
CA MET A 49 44.82 -25.20 2.45
C MET A 49 45.30 -24.21 3.50
N VAL A 50 46.24 -23.31 3.17
CA VAL A 50 46.70 -22.26 4.08
C VAL A 50 45.54 -21.33 4.48
N ARG A 51 44.74 -20.87 3.51
CA ARG A 51 43.57 -20.03 3.79
C ARG A 51 42.49 -20.76 4.58
N TYR A 52 42.32 -22.05 4.29
CA TYR A 52 41.38 -22.91 5.02
C TYR A 52 41.80 -23.04 6.48
N LYS A 53 43.08 -23.29 6.76
CA LYS A 53 43.62 -23.37 8.13
C LYS A 53 43.39 -22.07 8.90
N GLN A 54 43.68 -20.92 8.29
CA GLN A 54 43.41 -19.60 8.91
C GLN A 54 41.92 -19.39 9.22
N ARG A 55 41.02 -19.79 8.31
CA ARG A 55 39.57 -19.72 8.56
C ARG A 55 39.14 -20.67 9.66
N ASN A 56 39.68 -21.88 9.69
CA ASN A 56 39.34 -22.85 10.71
C ASN A 56 39.81 -22.40 12.09
N ASP A 57 41.03 -21.86 12.20
CA ASP A 57 41.54 -21.30 13.45
C ASP A 57 40.66 -20.14 13.96
N ALA A 58 40.15 -19.30 13.06
CA ALA A 58 39.22 -18.23 13.41
C ALA A 58 37.85 -18.78 13.89
N GLN A 59 37.31 -19.80 13.20
CA GLN A 59 36.06 -20.46 13.58
C GLN A 59 36.20 -21.17 14.94
N HIS A 60 37.31 -21.88 15.16
CA HIS A 60 37.61 -22.54 16.42
C HIS A 60 37.72 -21.54 17.58
N LYS A 61 38.39 -20.40 17.37
CA LYS A 61 38.43 -19.31 18.36
C LYS A 61 37.03 -18.78 18.70
N GLN A 62 36.15 -18.62 17.72
CA GLN A 62 34.76 -18.22 17.95
C GLN A 62 33.98 -19.29 18.72
N MET A 63 34.22 -20.57 18.43
CA MET A 63 33.59 -21.68 19.13
C MET A 63 34.02 -21.73 20.60
N ILE A 64 35.32 -21.58 20.89
CA ILE A 64 35.84 -21.48 22.26
C ILE A 64 35.20 -20.30 23.01
N GLN A 65 35.14 -19.13 22.39
CA GLN A 65 34.50 -17.96 23.01
C GLN A 65 33.02 -18.23 23.32
N THR A 66 32.31 -18.93 22.43
CA THR A 66 30.91 -19.31 22.62
C THR A 66 30.76 -20.31 23.77
N ILE A 67 31.65 -21.30 23.87
CA ILE A 67 31.71 -22.25 24.99
C ILE A 67 31.96 -21.53 26.31
N GLN A 68 32.92 -20.60 26.33
CA GLN A 68 33.23 -19.82 27.54
C GLN A 68 32.04 -18.99 27.98
N LYS A 69 31.35 -18.31 27.05
CA LYS A 69 30.10 -17.58 27.34
C LYS A 69 28.99 -18.51 27.83
N CYS A 70 28.79 -19.66 27.18
CA CYS A 70 27.81 -20.66 27.61
C CYS A 70 28.08 -21.13 29.05
N ASN A 71 29.33 -21.42 29.39
CA ASN A 71 29.73 -21.83 30.74
C ASN A 71 29.50 -20.71 31.76
N GLN A 72 29.86 -19.47 31.40
CA GLN A 72 29.64 -18.31 32.26
C GLN A 72 28.15 -18.09 32.53
N LEU A 73 27.30 -18.15 31.49
CA LEU A 73 25.85 -18.01 31.63
C LEU A 73 25.25 -19.16 32.44
N SER A 74 25.71 -20.40 32.21
CA SER A 74 25.29 -21.56 32.98
C SER A 74 25.57 -21.37 34.48
N LEU A 75 26.80 -20.97 34.84
CA LEU A 75 27.17 -20.67 36.23
C LEU A 75 26.37 -19.49 36.79
N MET A 76 26.08 -18.48 35.96
CA MET A 76 25.25 -17.35 36.36
C MET A 76 23.82 -17.77 36.68
N ILE A 77 23.15 -18.52 35.80
CA ILE A 77 21.76 -18.96 36.02
C ILE A 77 21.68 -19.95 37.20
N TYR A 78 22.68 -20.81 37.40
CA TYR A 78 22.67 -21.78 38.51
C TYR A 78 22.99 -21.19 39.88
N SER A 79 23.76 -20.10 39.96
CA SER A 79 24.17 -19.50 41.24
C SER A 79 23.19 -18.50 41.82
N GLN A 80 22.19 -18.05 41.06
CA GLN A 80 21.28 -16.98 41.48
C GLN A 80 20.13 -17.47 42.37
N ARG A 81 19.81 -16.68 43.40
CA ARG A 81 18.61 -16.87 44.23
C ARG A 81 17.36 -16.45 43.46
N THR A 82 16.21 -17.04 43.82
CA THR A 82 14.90 -16.74 43.22
C THR A 82 14.50 -15.27 43.34
N ASP A 83 14.94 -14.61 44.41
CA ASP A 83 14.50 -13.25 44.74
C ASP A 83 15.23 -12.19 43.90
N TYR A 84 16.35 -12.56 43.26
CA TYR A 84 17.08 -11.73 42.30
C TYR A 84 16.52 -11.87 40.87
N THR A 85 15.22 -11.59 40.75
CA THR A 85 14.46 -11.69 39.50
C THR A 85 15.11 -10.95 38.31
N PHE A 86 15.73 -9.80 38.53
CA PHE A 86 16.40 -9.03 37.46
C PHE A 86 17.70 -9.64 36.95
N ASP A 87 18.52 -10.19 37.86
CA ASP A 87 19.79 -10.82 37.49
C ASP A 87 19.53 -12.14 36.75
N MET A 88 18.50 -12.86 37.20
CA MET A 88 18.04 -14.10 36.59
C MET A 88 17.42 -13.89 35.21
N THR A 89 16.56 -12.89 35.03
CA THR A 89 15.95 -12.58 33.72
C THR A 89 17.00 -12.18 32.70
N TYR A 90 17.99 -11.36 33.07
CA TYR A 90 19.10 -11.05 32.17
C TYR A 90 19.88 -12.31 31.76
N ALA A 91 20.24 -13.16 32.72
CA ALA A 91 20.97 -14.40 32.49
C ALA A 91 20.22 -15.34 31.54
N CYS A 92 18.92 -15.52 31.77
CA CYS A 92 18.08 -16.37 30.95
C CYS A 92 17.89 -15.78 29.54
N SER A 93 17.72 -14.45 29.41
CA SER A 93 17.63 -13.76 28.11
C SER A 93 18.88 -13.96 27.27
N GLU A 94 20.05 -13.79 27.88
CA GLU A 94 21.33 -13.89 27.19
C GLU A 94 21.61 -15.34 26.79
N ALA A 95 21.28 -16.32 27.63
CA ALA A 95 21.34 -17.74 27.28
C ALA A 95 20.46 -18.09 26.07
N THR A 96 19.22 -17.60 26.07
CA THR A 96 18.26 -17.81 24.97
C THR A 96 18.77 -17.16 23.68
N THR A 97 19.29 -15.93 23.78
CA THR A 97 19.86 -15.20 22.66
C THR A 97 21.08 -15.91 22.08
N LEU A 98 21.98 -16.41 22.94
CA LEU A 98 23.17 -17.14 22.54
C LEU A 98 22.82 -18.42 21.76
N TYR A 99 21.84 -19.19 22.23
CA TYR A 99 21.35 -20.38 21.55
C TYR A 99 20.75 -20.06 20.17
N HIS A 100 19.89 -19.04 20.09
CA HIS A 100 19.31 -18.63 18.82
C HIS A 100 20.34 -18.05 17.84
N GLN A 101 21.32 -17.28 18.32
CA GLN A 101 22.40 -16.76 17.49
C GLN A 101 23.25 -17.89 16.90
N PHE A 102 23.55 -18.92 17.69
CA PHE A 102 24.28 -20.09 17.25
C PHE A 102 23.49 -20.93 16.23
N THR A 103 22.18 -21.12 16.47
CA THR A 103 21.31 -21.96 15.62
C THR A 103 20.93 -21.26 14.30
N ARG A 104 20.68 -19.94 14.31
CA ARG A 104 20.29 -19.17 13.12
C ARG A 104 21.50 -18.72 12.27
N GLY A 105 22.70 -18.65 12.84
CA GLY A 105 23.88 -18.00 12.27
C GLY A 105 24.66 -18.77 11.18
N ASN A 106 24.02 -19.66 10.42
CA ASN A 106 24.59 -20.69 9.52
C ASN A 106 24.98 -21.99 10.24
N SER A 107 24.13 -23.01 10.11
CA SER A 107 24.55 -24.40 10.27
C SER A 107 25.60 -24.70 9.19
N VAL A 108 26.85 -24.92 9.59
CA VAL A 108 27.89 -25.37 8.65
C VAL A 108 27.44 -26.73 8.10
N PRO A 109 27.33 -26.92 6.77
CA PRO A 109 26.83 -28.16 6.21
C PRO A 109 27.95 -29.23 6.20
N TYR A 110 28.43 -29.61 7.39
CA TYR A 110 29.53 -30.56 7.59
C TYR A 110 29.28 -31.87 6.82
N GLU A 111 28.05 -32.40 6.85
CA GLU A 111 27.64 -33.57 6.06
C GLU A 111 27.89 -33.42 4.56
N THR A 112 27.44 -32.30 3.98
CA THR A 112 27.62 -32.02 2.55
C THR A 112 29.09 -31.90 2.19
N ILE A 113 29.88 -31.25 3.04
CA ILE A 113 31.32 -31.06 2.82
C ILE A 113 32.07 -32.39 2.92
N LEU A 114 31.78 -33.20 3.95
CA LEU A 114 32.39 -34.52 4.12
C LEU A 114 32.06 -35.46 2.95
N ASN A 115 30.82 -35.43 2.45
CA ASN A 115 30.42 -36.20 1.27
C ASN A 115 31.18 -35.77 0.01
N ASN A 116 31.31 -34.45 -0.22
CA ASN A 116 32.10 -33.94 -1.34
C ASN A 116 33.58 -34.33 -1.24
N LEU A 117 34.17 -34.25 -0.05
CA LEU A 117 35.55 -34.68 0.21
C LEU A 117 35.74 -36.17 -0.07
N ASN A 118 34.78 -37.02 0.33
CA ASN A 118 34.83 -38.46 0.05
C ASN A 118 34.78 -38.76 -1.45
N VAL A 119 33.95 -38.04 -2.21
CA VAL A 119 33.90 -38.19 -3.68
C VAL A 119 35.23 -37.80 -4.33
N GLU A 120 35.85 -36.70 -3.89
CA GLU A 120 37.15 -36.26 -4.39
C GLU A 120 38.27 -37.25 -4.02
N ILE A 121 38.28 -37.76 -2.79
CA ILE A 121 39.23 -38.81 -2.36
C ILE A 121 39.13 -40.04 -3.26
N LEU A 122 37.91 -40.54 -3.50
CA LEU A 122 37.67 -41.68 -4.38
C LEU A 122 38.10 -41.39 -5.83
N ARG A 123 37.88 -40.16 -6.32
CA ARG A 123 38.31 -39.74 -7.66
C ARG A 123 39.82 -39.84 -7.81
N TYR A 124 40.59 -39.30 -6.86
CA TYR A 124 42.05 -39.33 -6.92
C TYR A 124 42.62 -40.74 -6.69
N GLU A 125 42.01 -41.55 -5.81
CA GLU A 125 42.38 -42.97 -5.65
C GLU A 125 42.17 -43.75 -6.96
N GLY A 126 41.06 -43.51 -7.66
CA GLY A 126 40.80 -44.06 -9.00
C GLY A 126 41.77 -43.56 -10.07
N LEU A 127 42.14 -42.28 -10.03
CA LEU A 127 43.11 -41.67 -10.95
C LEU A 127 44.51 -42.25 -10.77
N ILE A 128 44.98 -42.39 -9.51
CA ILE A 128 46.26 -43.02 -9.17
C ILE A 128 46.27 -44.46 -9.67
N SER A 129 45.23 -45.24 -9.37
CA SER A 129 45.12 -46.63 -9.84
C SER A 129 45.16 -46.74 -11.37
N SER A 130 44.56 -45.78 -12.08
CA SER A 130 44.55 -45.73 -13.54
C SER A 130 45.91 -45.35 -14.12
N LEU A 131 46.59 -44.34 -13.56
CA LEU A 131 47.94 -43.93 -13.95
C LEU A 131 48.96 -45.03 -13.68
N GLU A 132 48.83 -45.74 -12.56
CA GLU A 132 49.64 -46.88 -12.22
C GLU A 132 49.45 -48.06 -13.19
N ALA A 133 48.24 -48.28 -13.68
CA ALA A 133 47.94 -49.35 -14.63
C ALA A 133 48.56 -49.14 -16.03
N ILE A 134 48.97 -47.90 -16.38
CA ILE A 134 49.66 -47.59 -17.64
C ILE A 134 51.07 -48.19 -17.60
N SER A 135 51.29 -49.24 -18.42
CA SER A 135 52.49 -50.09 -18.36
C SER A 135 53.80 -49.28 -18.44
N PRO A 136 54.78 -49.50 -17.55
CA PRO A 136 56.15 -49.02 -17.73
C PRO A 136 56.86 -49.85 -18.83
N ALA A 137 57.81 -49.24 -19.55
CA ALA A 137 58.68 -49.99 -20.46
C ALA A 137 59.57 -50.97 -19.70
N VAL A 138 60.02 -51.97 -20.45
CA VAL A 138 60.74 -53.18 -20.07
C VAL A 138 61.82 -52.93 -19.01
N GLY A 139 61.68 -53.61 -17.87
CA GLY A 139 62.70 -53.68 -16.82
C GLY A 139 62.16 -54.27 -15.51
N ASN A 140 61.12 -53.66 -14.92
CA ASN A 140 60.68 -53.96 -13.55
C ASN A 140 59.20 -54.37 -13.41
N ALA A 141 58.56 -54.82 -14.49
CA ALA A 141 57.12 -55.08 -14.53
C ALA A 141 56.66 -56.27 -13.63
N LYS A 142 57.57 -57.16 -13.21
CA LYS A 142 57.26 -58.33 -12.38
C LYS A 142 57.22 -57.98 -10.89
N LEU A 143 58.24 -57.28 -10.40
CA LEU A 143 58.41 -56.92 -8.99
C LEU A 143 57.37 -55.89 -8.50
N GLN A 144 56.99 -54.93 -9.35
CA GLN A 144 55.97 -53.93 -9.00
C GLN A 144 54.53 -54.48 -9.11
N ARG A 145 54.27 -55.50 -9.94
CA ARG A 145 52.97 -56.19 -10.02
C ARG A 145 52.61 -56.93 -8.75
N GLU A 146 53.59 -57.56 -8.10
CA GLU A 146 53.41 -58.28 -6.83
C GLU A 146 53.10 -57.34 -5.66
N LYS A 147 53.81 -56.20 -5.56
CA LYS A 147 53.48 -55.17 -4.55
C LYS A 147 52.07 -54.59 -4.73
N ARG A 148 51.60 -54.41 -5.96
CA ARG A 148 50.26 -53.90 -6.29
C ARG A 148 49.11 -54.87 -5.97
N MET A 149 49.29 -56.17 -6.19
CA MET A 149 48.27 -57.16 -5.80
C MET A 149 48.11 -57.25 -4.29
N ASN A 150 49.17 -57.01 -3.52
CA ASN A 150 49.15 -57.15 -2.07
C ASN A 150 48.51 -55.95 -1.34
N ALA A 151 48.35 -54.80 -1.99
CA ALA A 151 47.78 -53.58 -1.39
C ALA A 151 46.28 -53.35 -1.68
N MET A 152 45.63 -54.19 -2.50
CA MET A 152 44.22 -54.04 -2.88
C MET A 152 43.25 -54.83 -1.96
N PRO A 153 42.06 -54.29 -1.63
CA PRO A 153 41.02 -55.05 -0.93
C PRO A 153 40.51 -56.23 -1.77
N ASP A 154 40.21 -57.36 -1.12
CA ASP A 154 40.03 -58.68 -1.77
C ASP A 154 38.91 -58.71 -2.83
N SER A 155 37.86 -57.90 -2.65
CA SER A 155 36.72 -57.81 -3.59
C SER A 155 37.10 -57.26 -4.97
N VAL A 156 38.10 -56.39 -5.04
CA VAL A 156 38.58 -55.77 -6.30
C VAL A 156 39.66 -56.63 -6.94
N LYS A 157 40.47 -57.30 -6.10
CA LYS A 157 41.59 -58.16 -6.48
C LYS A 157 41.16 -59.28 -7.43
N HIS A 158 40.03 -59.93 -7.15
CA HIS A 158 39.48 -61.00 -8.00
C HIS A 158 38.95 -60.48 -9.34
N LYS A 159 38.32 -59.30 -9.37
CA LYS A 159 37.75 -58.72 -10.60
C LYS A 159 38.85 -58.21 -11.53
N PHE A 160 39.92 -57.69 -10.95
CA PHE A 160 41.11 -57.23 -11.66
C PHE A 160 41.92 -58.40 -12.25
N ALA A 161 42.11 -59.48 -11.47
CA ALA A 161 42.80 -60.69 -11.91
C ALA A 161 42.11 -61.37 -13.11
N LYS A 162 40.77 -61.51 -13.04
CA LYS A 162 39.96 -62.09 -14.14
C LYS A 162 40.06 -61.27 -15.44
N ARG A 163 40.04 -59.94 -15.33
CA ARG A 163 40.18 -59.03 -16.47
C ARG A 163 41.57 -59.10 -17.11
N LEU A 164 42.61 -59.31 -16.29
CA LEU A 164 43.99 -59.48 -16.73
C LEU A 164 44.21 -60.79 -17.51
N GLU A 165 43.56 -61.88 -17.12
CA GLU A 165 43.58 -63.14 -17.86
C GLU A 165 42.85 -63.03 -19.20
N GLU A 166 41.70 -62.37 -19.23
CA GLU A 166 40.94 -62.10 -20.46
C GLU A 166 41.73 -61.22 -21.44
N MET A 167 42.50 -60.25 -20.94
CA MET A 167 43.37 -59.41 -21.77
C MET A 167 44.59 -60.15 -22.30
N LYS A 168 45.20 -61.05 -21.52
CA LYS A 168 46.29 -61.92 -21.98
C LYS A 168 45.87 -62.86 -23.12
N LYS A 169 44.64 -63.39 -23.06
CA LYS A 169 44.10 -64.28 -24.10
C LYS A 169 43.86 -63.59 -25.45
N LYS A 170 43.79 -62.25 -25.51
CA LYS A 170 43.52 -61.48 -26.74
C LYS A 170 44.76 -60.95 -27.48
N GLY A 171 45.98 -61.31 -27.08
CA GLY A 171 47.21 -60.99 -27.83
C GLY A 171 47.46 -59.49 -28.06
N MET A 172 46.97 -58.63 -27.17
CA MET A 172 47.06 -57.18 -27.33
C MET A 172 48.42 -56.67 -26.80
N THR A 173 49.31 -56.23 -27.69
CA THR A 173 50.56 -55.57 -27.30
C THR A 173 50.28 -54.14 -26.83
N PHE A 174 50.63 -53.82 -25.59
CA PHE A 174 50.47 -52.47 -25.04
C PHE A 174 51.41 -51.48 -25.76
N PRO A 175 50.93 -50.28 -26.15
CA PRO A 175 51.81 -49.21 -26.62
C PRO A 175 52.83 -48.87 -25.53
N GLN A 176 54.11 -48.92 -25.86
CA GLN A 176 55.18 -48.60 -24.91
C GLN A 176 55.31 -47.08 -24.78
N LEU A 177 55.23 -46.55 -23.55
CA LEU A 177 55.46 -45.12 -23.30
C LEU A 177 56.95 -44.78 -23.45
N SER A 178 57.26 -43.64 -24.06
CA SER A 178 58.62 -43.09 -24.07
C SER A 178 59.17 -42.82 -22.66
N LYS A 179 60.51 -42.78 -22.52
CA LYS A 179 61.18 -42.47 -21.24
C LYS A 179 60.73 -41.12 -20.64
N LYS A 180 60.40 -40.14 -21.51
CA LYS A 180 59.88 -38.83 -21.08
C LYS A 180 58.47 -38.96 -20.49
N SER A 181 57.56 -39.63 -21.19
CA SER A 181 56.18 -39.82 -20.71
C SER A 181 56.08 -40.70 -19.47
N GLN A 182 57.05 -41.57 -19.22
CA GLN A 182 57.15 -42.32 -17.97
C GLN A 182 57.48 -41.40 -16.78
N LYS A 183 58.45 -40.51 -16.94
CA LYS A 183 58.79 -39.51 -15.91
C LYS A 183 57.60 -38.59 -15.62
N GLU A 184 56.91 -38.12 -16.65
CA GLU A 184 55.74 -37.25 -16.51
C GLU A 184 54.56 -37.96 -15.81
N ARG A 185 54.36 -39.25 -16.06
CA ARG A 185 53.38 -40.08 -15.32
C ARG A 185 53.76 -40.22 -13.85
N ASP A 186 55.04 -40.47 -13.55
CA ASP A 186 55.48 -40.65 -12.17
C ASP A 186 55.35 -39.33 -11.38
N GLU A 187 55.63 -38.18 -12.01
CA GLU A 187 55.34 -36.83 -11.47
C GLU A 187 53.82 -36.62 -11.26
N CYS A 188 52.95 -37.11 -12.15
CA CYS A 188 51.49 -37.06 -11.95
C CYS A 188 51.04 -37.87 -10.73
N ILE A 189 51.65 -39.04 -10.51
CA ILE A 189 51.33 -39.90 -9.35
C ILE A 189 51.76 -39.22 -8.05
N GLU A 190 52.91 -38.55 -8.03
CA GLU A 190 53.38 -37.75 -6.89
C GLU A 190 52.39 -36.62 -6.55
N TYR A 191 52.02 -35.78 -7.52
CA TYR A 191 51.03 -34.72 -7.30
C TYR A 191 49.66 -35.27 -6.85
N CYS A 192 49.21 -36.39 -7.42
CA CYS A 192 47.95 -37.01 -7.00
C CYS A 192 48.00 -37.51 -5.55
N ASN A 193 49.13 -38.09 -5.11
CA ASN A 193 49.31 -38.57 -3.74
C ASN A 193 49.33 -37.41 -2.73
N GLU A 194 49.98 -36.30 -3.06
CA GLU A 194 49.99 -35.10 -2.22
C GLU A 194 48.59 -34.48 -2.10
N ILE A 195 47.89 -34.29 -3.22
CA ILE A 195 46.51 -33.78 -3.23
C ILE A 195 45.57 -34.70 -2.42
N LEU A 196 45.72 -36.02 -2.59
CA LEU A 196 44.96 -37.02 -1.82
C LEU A 196 45.24 -36.90 -0.31
N GLY A 197 46.51 -36.70 0.06
CA GLY A 197 46.92 -36.46 1.45
C GLY A 197 46.25 -35.22 2.03
N MET A 198 46.21 -34.12 1.27
CA MET A 198 45.52 -32.88 1.68
C MET A 198 44.02 -33.09 1.88
N PHE A 199 43.33 -33.80 0.98
CA PHE A 199 41.91 -34.10 1.13
C PHE A 199 41.62 -35.00 2.34
N LYS A 200 42.45 -36.03 2.57
CA LYS A 200 42.34 -36.90 3.76
C LYS A 200 42.55 -36.12 5.06
N GLN A 201 43.50 -35.19 5.08
CA GLN A 201 43.72 -34.29 6.21
C GLN A 201 42.51 -33.38 6.46
N MET A 202 41.99 -32.73 5.41
CA MET A 202 40.78 -31.88 5.51
C MET A 202 39.57 -32.66 6.01
N ARG A 203 39.35 -33.88 5.51
CA ARG A 203 38.24 -34.74 5.96
C ARG A 203 38.34 -35.04 7.45
N THR A 204 39.54 -35.43 7.90
CA THR A 204 39.78 -35.76 9.31
C THR A 204 39.50 -34.55 10.20
N GLN A 205 40.01 -33.37 9.82
CA GLN A 205 39.75 -32.12 10.54
C GLN A 205 38.25 -31.78 10.60
N MET A 206 37.55 -31.85 9.46
CA MET A 206 36.11 -31.58 9.38
C MET A 206 35.27 -32.53 10.23
N THR A 207 35.74 -33.75 10.45
CA THR A 207 35.04 -34.74 11.28
C THR A 207 35.13 -34.35 12.76
N TYR A 208 36.31 -33.96 13.24
CA TYR A 208 36.48 -33.44 14.61
C TYR A 208 35.70 -32.14 14.83
N ASP A 209 35.76 -31.19 13.90
CA ASP A 209 35.05 -29.92 14.02
C ASP A 209 33.52 -30.13 14.07
N LYS A 210 33.00 -31.14 13.35
CA LYS A 210 31.58 -31.54 13.40
C LYS A 210 31.19 -32.03 14.80
N GLU A 211 31.98 -32.93 15.39
CA GLU A 211 31.71 -33.48 16.73
C GLU A 211 31.72 -32.40 17.81
N ASP A 212 32.68 -31.48 17.77
CA ASP A 212 32.75 -30.36 18.70
C ASP A 212 31.56 -29.40 18.54
N TYR A 213 31.14 -29.12 17.30
CA TYR A 213 29.97 -28.31 17.00
C TYR A 213 28.68 -28.94 17.56
N GLU A 214 28.49 -30.25 17.36
CA GLU A 214 27.32 -30.98 17.88
C GLU A 214 27.30 -30.99 19.43
N ARG A 215 28.46 -31.18 20.06
CA ARG A 215 28.59 -31.11 21.53
C ARG A 215 28.23 -29.74 22.06
N LEU A 216 28.70 -28.67 21.42
CA LEU A 216 28.35 -27.29 21.77
C LEU A 216 26.86 -27.03 21.59
N ASN A 217 26.28 -27.47 20.47
CA ASN A 217 24.84 -27.30 20.20
C ASN A 217 23.98 -27.94 21.29
N LYS A 218 24.32 -29.18 21.69
CA LYS A 218 23.63 -29.89 22.77
C LYS A 218 23.70 -29.10 24.09
N LYS A 219 24.90 -28.62 24.45
CA LYS A 219 25.11 -27.85 25.69
C LYS A 219 24.35 -26.53 25.71
N LEU A 220 24.34 -25.81 24.58
CA LEU A 220 23.57 -24.58 24.43
C LEU A 220 22.06 -24.83 24.51
N LYS A 221 21.58 -25.95 23.95
CA LYS A 221 20.18 -26.35 24.06
C LYS A 221 19.80 -26.65 25.50
N GLU A 222 20.58 -27.44 26.23
CA GLU A 222 20.35 -27.71 27.66
C GLU A 222 20.31 -26.43 28.49
N LEU A 223 21.23 -25.49 28.22
CA LEU A 223 21.24 -24.18 28.86
C LEU A 223 19.97 -23.38 28.54
N ASN A 224 19.53 -23.38 27.28
CA ASN A 224 18.30 -22.71 26.84
C ASN A 224 17.06 -23.30 27.49
N ASP A 225 16.94 -24.64 27.50
CA ASP A 225 15.79 -25.34 28.08
C ASP A 225 15.66 -25.03 29.59
N TYR A 226 16.80 -24.98 30.30
CA TYR A 226 16.81 -24.57 31.71
C TYR A 226 16.48 -23.08 31.90
N ALA A 227 17.00 -22.21 31.04
CA ALA A 227 16.69 -20.78 31.05
C ALA A 227 15.19 -20.53 30.83
N GLU A 228 14.56 -21.26 29.89
CA GLU A 228 13.14 -21.16 29.58
C GLU A 228 12.26 -21.66 30.74
N MET A 229 12.63 -22.78 31.37
CA MET A 229 11.98 -23.27 32.59
C MET A 229 12.03 -22.22 33.71
N ARG A 230 13.21 -21.64 33.97
CA ARG A 230 13.37 -20.59 34.98
C ARG A 230 12.62 -19.30 34.64
N TYR A 231 12.50 -18.97 33.37
CA TYR A 231 11.64 -17.89 32.91
C TYR A 231 10.17 -18.13 33.25
N GLN A 232 9.67 -19.36 33.09
CA GLN A 232 8.29 -19.70 33.44
C GLN A 232 8.04 -19.61 34.96
N ASP A 233 9.00 -20.01 35.78
CA ASP A 233 8.92 -19.85 37.23
C ASP A 233 8.80 -18.38 37.64
N LEU A 234 9.64 -17.51 37.05
CA LEU A 234 9.61 -16.06 37.26
C LEU A 234 8.27 -15.45 36.83
N GLN A 235 7.71 -15.91 35.71
CA GLN A 235 6.39 -15.48 35.23
C GLN A 235 5.28 -15.83 36.23
N ASN A 236 5.28 -17.05 36.76
CA ASN A 236 4.31 -17.47 37.75
C ASN A 236 4.43 -16.65 39.05
N SER A 237 5.65 -16.30 39.47
CA SER A 237 5.84 -15.42 40.63
C SER A 237 5.39 -13.97 40.39
N ILE A 238 5.53 -13.44 39.17
CA ILE A 238 5.19 -12.04 38.86
C ILE A 238 3.68 -11.84 38.63
N PHE A 239 3.00 -12.80 38.00
CA PHE A 239 1.61 -12.64 37.55
C PHE A 239 0.56 -13.42 38.37
N LYS A 240 0.93 -14.52 39.04
CA LYS A 240 -0.03 -15.39 39.76
C LYS A 240 0.12 -15.34 41.28
N ASN A 241 1.34 -15.28 41.80
CA ASN A 241 1.56 -15.15 43.23
C ASN A 241 1.58 -13.67 43.62
N GLY A 242 0.42 -13.11 43.96
CA GLY A 242 0.40 -11.85 44.70
C GLY A 242 1.21 -12.05 45.98
N SER A 243 2.19 -11.18 46.24
CA SER A 243 2.85 -11.19 47.55
C SER A 243 1.80 -10.88 48.63
N ASN A 244 2.19 -10.93 49.91
CA ASN A 244 1.25 -10.50 50.95
C ASN A 244 0.77 -9.07 50.64
N ASN A 245 -0.54 -8.80 50.77
CA ASN A 245 -1.08 -7.44 50.64
C ASN A 245 -0.18 -6.44 51.38
N TYR A 246 0.01 -5.24 50.83
CA TYR A 246 0.95 -4.25 51.38
C TYR A 246 0.74 -3.99 52.88
N PHE A 247 -0.52 -3.92 53.32
CA PHE A 247 -0.89 -3.75 54.73
C PHE A 247 -0.45 -4.92 55.62
N LYS A 248 -0.45 -6.15 55.09
CA LYS A 248 0.04 -7.34 55.77
C LYS A 248 1.57 -7.36 55.82
N THR A 249 2.25 -6.85 54.80
CA THR A 249 3.71 -6.63 54.81
C THR A 249 4.08 -5.58 55.86
N LEU A 250 3.31 -4.48 55.97
CA LEU A 250 3.48 -3.46 57.02
C LEU A 250 3.26 -4.03 58.43
N SER A 251 2.33 -4.97 58.61
CA SER A 251 2.15 -5.65 59.91
C SER A 251 3.33 -6.54 60.32
N ARG A 252 4.22 -6.89 59.37
CA ARG A 252 5.41 -7.73 59.58
C ARG A 252 6.71 -6.95 59.38
N LEU A 253 6.67 -5.64 59.65
CA LEU A 253 7.75 -4.71 59.36
C LEU A 253 9.10 -5.17 59.92
N ASP A 254 9.16 -5.59 61.19
CA ASP A 254 10.41 -6.02 61.85
C ASP A 254 11.10 -7.19 61.12
N ARG A 255 10.32 -8.20 60.67
CA ARG A 255 10.88 -9.33 59.91
C ARG A 255 11.35 -8.90 58.54
N VAL A 256 10.57 -8.07 57.85
CA VAL A 256 10.89 -7.58 56.50
C VAL A 256 12.13 -6.69 56.54
N THR A 257 12.28 -5.82 57.55
CA THR A 257 13.46 -4.97 57.68
C THR A 257 14.73 -5.74 57.99
N ARG A 258 14.65 -6.84 58.76
CA ARG A 258 15.80 -7.71 59.01
C ARG A 258 16.23 -8.43 57.73
N ASN A 259 15.28 -8.99 56.97
CA ASN A 259 15.57 -9.62 55.67
C ASN A 259 16.18 -8.61 54.69
N ILE A 260 15.62 -7.41 54.61
CA ILE A 260 16.15 -6.31 53.79
C ILE A 260 17.58 -5.97 54.18
N GLN A 261 17.87 -5.91 55.48
CA GLN A 261 19.21 -5.58 55.97
C GLN A 261 20.21 -6.68 55.63
N GLU A 262 19.84 -7.95 55.81
CA GLU A 262 20.66 -9.08 55.38
C GLU A 262 20.90 -9.09 53.86
N ASP A 263 19.86 -8.87 53.04
CA ASP A 263 19.97 -8.81 51.59
C ASP A 263 20.82 -7.63 51.12
N PHE A 264 20.67 -6.48 51.79
CA PHE A 264 21.46 -5.28 51.49
C PHE A 264 22.93 -5.50 51.85
N ASP A 265 23.23 -6.05 53.02
CA ASP A 265 24.59 -6.33 53.45
C ASP A 265 25.25 -7.40 52.58
N ASN A 266 24.52 -8.42 52.14
CA ASN A 266 25.02 -9.45 51.23
C ASN A 266 25.39 -8.89 49.83
N LYS A 267 24.63 -7.91 49.32
CA LYS A 267 24.80 -7.40 47.95
C LYS A 267 25.64 -6.11 47.86
N TYR A 268 25.51 -5.23 48.84
CA TYR A 268 26.09 -3.88 48.81
C TYR A 268 27.21 -3.62 49.82
N SER A 269 27.45 -4.52 50.79
CA SER A 269 28.53 -4.27 51.76
C SER A 269 29.91 -4.25 51.10
N PHE A 270 30.74 -3.30 51.53
CA PHE A 270 32.14 -3.20 51.11
C PHE A 270 33.04 -4.27 51.75
N ALA A 271 32.57 -4.92 52.83
CA ALA A 271 33.33 -5.86 53.64
C ALA A 271 33.14 -7.34 53.24
N ALA A 272 32.05 -7.71 52.55
CA ALA A 272 31.79 -9.09 52.14
C ALA A 272 32.70 -9.53 50.97
N ASN A 273 33.71 -10.32 51.31
CA ASN A 273 34.63 -11.03 50.41
C ASN A 273 35.44 -10.15 49.44
N LYS A 274 36.60 -9.67 49.94
CA LYS A 274 37.68 -9.03 49.14
C LYS A 274 38.25 -9.94 48.04
N GLU A 275 38.03 -11.25 48.11
CA GLU A 275 38.65 -12.24 47.22
C GLU A 275 37.99 -12.34 45.83
N ALA A 276 36.72 -11.93 45.68
CA ALA A 276 35.99 -12.04 44.43
C ALA A 276 35.49 -10.68 43.90
N ARG A 277 36.07 -10.23 42.77
CA ARG A 277 35.61 -9.06 42.00
C ARG A 277 34.36 -9.45 41.18
N SER A 278 33.19 -9.01 41.60
CA SER A 278 31.94 -9.17 40.84
C SER A 278 31.47 -7.83 40.30
N GLN A 279 31.04 -7.81 39.03
CA GLN A 279 30.46 -6.63 38.37
C GLN A 279 29.09 -6.24 38.93
N TRP A 280 28.45 -7.14 39.68
CA TRP A 280 27.10 -7.01 40.22
C TRP A 280 27.07 -6.60 41.70
N LYS A 281 28.23 -6.30 42.31
CA LYS A 281 28.37 -5.89 43.72
C LYS A 281 28.22 -4.39 43.91
N GLY A 282 27.81 -3.99 45.13
CA GLY A 282 27.50 -2.61 45.51
C GLY A 282 28.46 -1.50 45.06
N PRO A 283 29.79 -1.65 45.09
CA PRO A 283 30.69 -0.55 44.73
C PRO A 283 30.55 -0.08 43.27
N ILE A 284 30.33 -1.01 42.32
CA ILE A 284 30.16 -0.68 40.90
C ILE A 284 28.78 -0.05 40.66
N VAL A 285 27.75 -0.53 41.37
CA VAL A 285 26.39 0.02 41.30
C VAL A 285 26.34 1.44 41.89
N ILE A 286 27.01 1.67 43.01
CA ILE A 286 27.14 2.99 43.65
C ILE A 286 27.95 3.92 42.74
N PHE A 287 29.06 3.45 42.17
CA PHE A 287 29.82 4.20 41.17
C PHE A 287 28.96 4.60 39.97
N LEU A 288 28.17 3.66 39.43
CA LEU A 288 27.25 3.94 38.32
C LEU A 288 26.19 4.99 38.69
N SER A 289 25.65 4.92 39.90
CA SER A 289 24.63 5.86 40.38
C SER A 289 25.20 7.28 40.52
N ILE A 290 26.39 7.41 41.09
CA ILE A 290 27.13 8.67 41.19
C ILE A 290 27.50 9.18 39.80
N PHE A 291 27.96 8.28 38.91
CA PHE A 291 28.30 8.58 37.53
C PHE A 291 27.11 9.19 36.77
N VAL A 292 25.92 8.60 36.88
CA VAL A 292 24.70 9.13 36.25
C VAL A 292 24.39 10.54 36.73
N ILE A 293 24.46 10.79 38.04
CA ILE A 293 24.19 12.11 38.62
C ILE A 293 25.20 13.15 38.14
N ILE A 294 26.51 12.82 38.18
CA ILE A 294 27.58 13.70 37.71
C ILE A 294 27.39 14.06 36.23
N TYR A 295 27.13 13.07 35.38
CA TYR A 295 26.96 13.31 33.95
C TYR A 295 25.69 14.10 33.64
N LEU A 296 24.63 13.94 34.42
CA LEU A 296 23.41 14.73 34.28
C LEU A 296 23.66 16.20 34.67
N ILE A 297 24.40 16.45 35.76
CA ILE A 297 24.81 17.80 36.17
C ILE A 297 25.75 18.43 35.13
N LEU A 298 26.75 17.68 34.66
CA LEU A 298 27.70 18.14 33.64
C LEU A 298 26.99 18.47 32.33
N SER A 299 26.06 17.62 31.88
CA SER A 299 25.21 17.89 30.72
C SER A 299 24.34 19.13 30.93
N GLY A 300 23.85 19.33 32.17
CA GLY A 300 23.25 20.56 32.69
C GLY A 300 24.07 21.81 32.39
N ILE A 301 25.27 21.85 32.94
CA ILE A 301 26.20 22.97 32.83
C ILE A 301 26.56 23.23 31.36
N ILE A 302 26.91 22.18 30.61
CA ILE A 302 27.26 22.27 29.19
C ILE A 302 26.09 22.79 28.37
N SER A 303 24.86 22.31 28.60
CA SER A 303 23.68 22.80 27.88
C SER A 303 23.41 24.28 28.12
N SER A 304 23.60 24.74 29.36
CA SER A 304 23.40 26.14 29.75
C SER A 304 24.47 27.01 29.07
N ALA A 305 25.73 26.57 29.11
CA ALA A 305 26.84 27.22 28.42
C ALA A 305 26.66 27.27 26.90
N LEU A 306 26.16 26.20 26.28
CA LEU A 306 25.86 26.17 24.84
C LEU A 306 24.76 27.16 24.46
N ILE A 307 23.67 27.23 25.21
CA ILE A 307 22.56 28.14 24.92
C ILE A 307 22.99 29.61 25.10
N LEU A 308 23.74 29.92 26.16
CA LEU A 308 24.34 31.23 26.38
C LEU A 308 25.36 31.59 25.29
N GLY A 309 26.21 30.63 24.90
CA GLY A 309 27.22 30.79 23.86
C GLY A 309 26.63 31.02 22.47
N ILE A 310 25.59 30.27 22.10
CA ILE A 310 24.87 30.45 20.83
C ILE A 310 24.16 31.81 20.82
N ALA A 311 23.47 32.18 21.90
CA ALA A 311 22.77 33.47 21.99
C ALA A 311 23.72 34.68 21.92
N GLY A 312 24.93 34.57 22.50
CA GLY A 312 25.94 35.63 22.49
C GLY A 312 26.76 35.73 21.20
N ASN A 313 27.01 34.60 20.52
CA ASN A 313 27.88 34.54 19.33
C ASN A 313 27.14 34.47 17.98
N VAL A 314 25.83 34.73 17.93
CA VAL A 314 25.05 34.71 16.68
C VAL A 314 25.72 35.54 15.57
N SER A 315 26.30 36.69 15.91
CA SER A 315 27.02 37.56 14.96
C SER A 315 28.34 36.98 14.43
N ARG A 316 29.06 36.18 15.24
CA ARG A 316 30.29 35.51 14.78
C ARG A 316 29.98 34.30 13.91
N LEU A 317 28.90 33.56 14.23
CA LEU A 317 28.40 32.45 13.41
C LEU A 317 27.94 32.93 12.04
N GLU A 318 27.26 34.08 11.98
CA GLU A 318 26.89 34.77 10.74
C GLU A 318 28.13 35.11 9.89
N ASN A 319 29.18 35.67 10.51
CA ASN A 319 30.44 35.98 9.82
C ASN A 319 31.23 34.73 9.40
N PHE A 320 31.19 33.65 10.17
CA PHE A 320 31.81 32.36 9.81
C PHE A 320 31.09 31.68 8.65
N TYR A 321 29.75 31.69 8.66
CA TYR A 321 28.93 31.19 7.56
C TYR A 321 29.15 32.01 6.28
N ARG A 322 29.21 33.34 6.38
CA ARG A 322 29.62 34.24 5.28
C ARG A 322 30.99 33.87 4.69
N LYS A 323 31.93 33.42 5.53
CA LYS A 323 33.29 33.03 5.09
C LYS A 323 33.32 31.69 4.33
N ILE A 324 32.39 30.78 4.61
CA ILE A 324 32.32 29.43 3.99
C ILE A 324 31.51 29.44 2.68
N MET A 325 30.41 30.18 2.62
CA MET A 325 29.49 30.17 1.48
C MET A 325 29.78 31.33 0.51
N LYS A 326 30.82 31.21 -0.32
CA LYS A 326 31.05 32.09 -1.48
C LYS A 326 30.03 31.79 -2.59
N LYS A 327 28.86 32.44 -2.61
CA LYS A 327 27.99 32.55 -3.81
C LYS A 327 26.92 33.65 -3.65
N GLU A 328 27.04 34.70 -4.46
CA GLU A 328 26.32 35.99 -4.48
C GLU A 328 24.78 35.96 -4.68
N LYS A 329 24.10 34.79 -4.60
CA LYS A 329 22.63 34.71 -4.78
C LYS A 329 21.84 34.21 -3.58
N LYS A 330 22.51 33.86 -2.47
CA LYS A 330 21.89 33.40 -1.21
C LYS A 330 22.06 34.39 -0.03
N GLU A 331 22.66 35.55 -0.28
CA GLU A 331 23.02 36.52 0.76
C GLU A 331 21.79 37.12 1.44
N GLU A 332 20.78 37.51 0.66
CA GLU A 332 19.55 38.15 1.18
C GLU A 332 18.66 37.19 2.00
N GLU A 333 18.66 35.89 1.66
CA GLU A 333 17.90 34.86 2.38
C GLU A 333 18.61 34.43 3.67
N SER A 334 19.96 34.39 3.65
CA SER A 334 20.79 34.07 4.81
C SER A 334 20.73 35.18 5.87
N ASP A 335 20.87 36.45 5.48
CA ASP A 335 20.83 37.58 6.40
C ASP A 335 19.45 37.72 7.07
N ASN A 336 18.37 37.41 6.35
CA ASN A 336 17.03 37.31 6.92
C ASN A 336 16.90 36.19 7.97
N VAL A 337 17.55 35.04 7.75
CA VAL A 337 17.52 33.92 8.71
C VAL A 337 18.29 34.25 9.99
N PHE A 338 19.51 34.78 9.89
CA PHE A 338 20.31 35.11 11.07
C PHE A 338 19.72 36.28 11.87
N ASN A 339 19.17 37.31 11.21
CA ASN A 339 18.45 38.39 11.88
C ASN A 339 17.19 37.89 12.58
N LYS A 340 16.44 36.97 11.96
CA LYS A 340 15.27 36.34 12.58
C LYS A 340 15.65 35.51 13.80
N ILE A 341 16.76 34.78 13.74
CA ILE A 341 17.31 34.01 14.87
C ILE A 341 17.74 34.94 16.01
N LYS A 342 18.47 36.03 15.70
CA LYS A 342 18.92 37.03 16.66
C LYS A 342 17.75 37.73 17.37
N ASN A 343 16.70 38.06 16.62
CA ASN A 343 15.47 38.65 17.17
C ASN A 343 14.69 37.64 18.02
N TYR A 344 14.70 36.34 17.65
CA TYR A 344 14.09 35.29 18.47
C TYR A 344 14.81 35.09 19.81
N PHE A 345 16.14 35.06 19.85
CA PHE A 345 16.89 34.94 21.12
C PHE A 345 16.69 36.13 22.06
N LYS A 346 16.33 37.31 21.52
CA LYS A 346 15.97 38.51 22.29
C LYS A 346 14.50 38.59 22.66
N SER A 347 13.65 37.71 22.14
CA SER A 347 12.21 37.75 22.37
C SER A 347 11.83 37.31 23.78
N GLU A 348 10.75 37.88 24.33
CA GLU A 348 10.15 37.42 25.60
C GLU A 348 9.71 35.96 25.55
N GLU A 349 9.33 35.46 24.37
CA GLU A 349 8.99 34.05 24.17
C GLU A 349 10.19 33.15 24.49
N PHE A 350 11.38 33.46 23.98
CA PHE A 350 12.58 32.67 24.25
C PHE A 350 12.92 32.65 25.75
N ALA A 351 12.81 33.79 26.44
CA ALA A 351 13.04 33.86 27.88
C ALA A 351 12.11 32.92 28.66
N GLN A 352 10.84 32.81 28.27
CA GLN A 352 9.87 31.91 28.88
C GLN A 352 10.12 30.43 28.51
N LYS A 353 10.57 30.15 27.27
CA LYS A 353 10.91 28.78 26.82
C LYS A 353 12.28 28.29 27.34
N LYS A 354 13.16 29.19 27.78
CA LYS A 354 14.58 28.93 28.08
C LYS A 354 14.79 27.71 28.96
N VAL A 355 14.11 27.61 30.10
CA VAL A 355 14.27 26.49 31.04
C VAL A 355 13.93 25.15 30.39
N CYS A 356 12.85 25.09 29.61
CA CYS A 356 12.44 23.89 28.90
C CYS A 356 13.40 23.54 27.76
N ILE A 357 13.93 24.54 27.05
CA ILE A 357 14.98 24.34 26.01
C ILE A 357 16.23 23.75 26.65
N THR A 358 16.72 24.36 27.73
CA THR A 358 17.89 23.89 28.47
C THR A 358 17.68 22.45 28.90
N LEU A 359 16.56 22.13 29.55
CA LEU A 359 16.27 20.77 29.99
C LEU A 359 16.14 19.76 28.85
N ALA A 360 15.54 20.12 27.71
CA ALA A 360 15.49 19.24 26.54
C ALA A 360 16.90 18.94 26.02
N VAL A 361 17.74 19.98 25.90
CA VAL A 361 19.14 19.86 25.46
C VAL A 361 19.97 19.07 26.46
N THR A 362 19.74 19.19 27.78
CA THR A 362 20.45 18.38 28.78
C THR A 362 20.21 16.89 28.57
N PHE A 363 18.96 16.47 28.34
CA PHE A 363 18.65 15.06 28.16
C PHE A 363 19.20 14.51 26.85
N VAL A 364 19.22 15.31 25.78
CA VAL A 364 19.86 14.92 24.51
C VAL A 364 21.38 14.77 24.68
N LEU A 365 22.04 15.73 25.34
CA LEU A 365 23.48 15.67 25.61
C LEU A 365 23.83 14.51 26.55
N PHE A 366 23.01 14.27 27.56
CA PHE A 366 23.16 13.14 28.47
C PHE A 366 23.06 11.81 27.71
N ALA A 367 22.07 11.65 26.82
CA ALA A 367 21.94 10.46 25.97
C ALA A 367 23.19 10.24 25.09
N ILE A 368 23.72 11.30 24.48
CA ILE A 368 24.95 11.24 23.67
C ILE A 368 26.15 10.87 24.53
N ALA A 369 26.30 11.47 25.72
CA ALA A 369 27.40 11.18 26.63
C ALA A 369 27.39 9.71 27.09
N VAL A 370 26.22 9.18 27.46
CA VAL A 370 26.04 7.77 27.82
C VAL A 370 26.32 6.85 26.62
N MET A 371 25.95 7.25 25.40
CA MET A 371 26.24 6.49 24.18
C MET A 371 27.74 6.43 23.86
N ILE A 372 28.49 7.52 24.09
CA ILE A 372 29.95 7.54 23.98
C ILE A 372 30.56 6.57 24.99
N VAL A 373 30.11 6.61 26.25
CA VAL A 373 30.60 5.74 27.33
C VAL A 373 30.34 4.26 27.00
N ARG A 374 29.15 3.95 26.45
CA ARG A 374 28.79 2.60 26.00
C ARG A 374 29.77 2.06 24.94
N ASN A 375 30.22 2.91 24.01
CA ASN A 375 31.19 2.50 22.98
C ASN A 375 32.61 2.35 23.53
N ILE A 376 32.98 3.06 24.59
CA ILE A 376 34.31 2.98 25.22
C ILE A 376 34.44 1.71 26.10
N MET A 377 33.35 1.25 26.72
CA MET A 377 33.36 0.08 27.61
C MET A 377 32.50 -1.09 27.10
N PRO A 378 32.84 -1.73 25.96
CA PRO A 378 32.04 -2.81 25.38
C PRO A 378 32.16 -4.15 26.13
N SER A 379 33.17 -4.33 26.98
CA SER A 379 33.45 -5.61 27.66
C SER A 379 32.62 -5.88 28.91
N ASN A 380 31.91 -4.87 29.44
CA ASN A 380 31.14 -4.99 30.68
C ASN A 380 29.65 -5.12 30.37
N ASN A 381 29.14 -6.35 30.34
CA ASN A 381 27.74 -6.67 30.05
C ASN A 381 26.74 -5.89 30.93
N PHE A 382 27.03 -5.77 32.23
CA PHE A 382 26.22 -5.00 33.18
C PHE A 382 26.10 -3.52 32.78
N MET A 383 27.24 -2.89 32.47
CA MET A 383 27.31 -1.49 32.07
C MET A 383 26.59 -1.26 30.74
N GLN A 384 26.71 -2.20 29.80
CA GLN A 384 26.03 -2.14 28.50
C GLN A 384 24.51 -2.22 28.66
N MET A 385 24.01 -3.07 29.56
CA MET A 385 22.58 -3.13 29.90
C MET A 385 22.09 -1.81 30.53
N ALA A 386 22.77 -1.32 31.58
CA ALA A 386 22.34 -0.13 32.31
C ALA A 386 22.39 1.15 31.45
N THR A 387 23.43 1.31 30.63
CA THR A 387 23.55 2.44 29.70
C THR A 387 22.48 2.41 28.61
N SER A 388 22.04 1.23 28.14
CA SER A 388 20.94 1.12 27.17
C SER A 388 19.63 1.69 27.73
N LEU A 389 19.31 1.38 28.99
CA LEU A 389 18.09 1.86 29.65
C LEU A 389 18.11 3.35 29.92
N LEU A 390 19.27 3.88 30.32
CA LEU A 390 19.46 5.32 30.50
C LEU A 390 19.26 6.07 29.18
N ILE A 391 19.75 5.53 28.07
CA ILE A 391 19.57 6.12 26.74
C ILE A 391 18.08 6.11 26.36
N GLU A 392 17.38 4.98 26.50
CA GLU A 392 15.95 4.86 26.20
C GLU A 392 15.12 5.88 27.01
N PHE A 393 15.40 6.01 28.31
CA PHE A 393 14.75 6.98 29.17
C PHE A 393 15.07 8.43 28.80
N ALA A 394 16.34 8.75 28.54
CA ALA A 394 16.75 10.10 28.17
C ALA A 394 16.07 10.57 26.88
N TRP A 395 15.94 9.68 25.89
CA TRP A 395 15.17 9.96 24.68
C TRP A 395 13.69 10.15 24.97
N LEU A 396 13.11 9.31 25.83
CA LEU A 396 11.71 9.41 26.22
C LEU A 396 11.40 10.77 26.84
N VAL A 397 12.20 11.22 27.81
CA VAL A 397 12.04 12.54 28.44
C VAL A 397 12.32 13.67 27.46
N GLY A 398 13.38 13.56 26.64
CA GLY A 398 13.71 14.54 25.62
C GLY A 398 12.56 14.76 24.62
N VAL A 399 11.92 13.68 24.16
CA VAL A 399 10.78 13.73 23.24
C VAL A 399 9.56 14.41 23.87
N ILE A 400 9.24 14.15 25.14
CA ILE A 400 8.15 14.85 25.84
C ILE A 400 8.45 16.36 25.89
N LEU A 401 9.65 16.75 26.29
CA LEU A 401 10.03 18.16 26.42
C LEU A 401 10.04 18.89 25.08
N ILE A 402 10.56 18.26 24.02
CA ILE A 402 10.57 18.81 22.67
C ILE A 402 9.13 18.96 22.14
N SER A 403 8.26 17.97 22.38
CA SER A 403 6.84 18.04 22.01
C SER A 403 6.15 19.25 22.65
N LEU A 404 6.32 19.43 23.97
CA LEU A 404 5.76 20.57 24.70
C LEU A 404 6.29 21.90 24.17
N LEU A 405 7.58 21.96 23.83
CA LEU A 405 8.20 23.17 23.31
C LEU A 405 7.63 23.62 21.97
N ILE A 406 7.34 22.65 21.08
CA ILE A 406 6.76 22.89 19.76
C ILE A 406 5.29 23.30 19.88
N ARG A 407 4.51 22.64 20.74
CA ARG A 407 3.05 22.82 20.82
C ARG A 407 2.61 24.03 21.63
N LEU A 408 3.33 24.40 22.70
CA LEU A 408 2.91 25.44 23.64
C LEU A 408 3.58 26.80 23.37
N ASN A 409 2.80 27.87 23.57
CA ASN A 409 3.31 29.25 23.55
C ASN A 409 4.11 29.57 24.83
N GLY A 410 4.96 30.59 24.78
CA GLY A 410 5.88 30.96 25.88
C GLY A 410 5.19 31.03 27.26
N LYS A 411 4.03 31.68 27.33
CA LYS A 411 3.29 31.90 28.59
C LYS A 411 2.75 30.60 29.21
N LEU A 412 2.40 29.62 28.36
CA LEU A 412 1.76 28.36 28.77
C LEU A 412 2.75 27.22 29.02
N ILE A 413 4.02 27.36 28.63
CA ILE A 413 5.05 26.30 28.76
C ILE A 413 5.29 25.92 30.21
N ARG A 414 5.33 26.90 31.13
CA ARG A 414 5.55 26.61 32.55
C ARG A 414 4.44 25.74 33.13
N SER A 415 3.19 26.02 32.75
CA SER A 415 2.03 25.21 33.15
C SER A 415 2.09 23.81 32.52
N GLY A 416 2.42 23.70 31.24
CA GLY A 416 2.59 22.42 30.57
C GLY A 416 3.68 21.55 31.22
N PHE A 417 4.85 22.12 31.51
CA PHE A 417 5.95 21.42 32.16
C PHE A 417 5.55 20.87 33.54
N MET A 418 4.89 21.69 34.37
CA MET A 418 4.43 21.28 35.70
C MET A 418 3.42 20.13 35.66
N LEU A 419 2.66 20.00 34.58
CA LEU A 419 1.67 18.93 34.40
C LEU A 419 2.31 17.55 34.17
N TYR A 420 3.48 17.50 33.52
CA TYR A 420 4.17 16.25 33.17
C TYR A 420 5.32 15.91 34.12
N THR A 421 5.76 16.86 34.97
CA THR A 421 6.88 16.68 35.90
C THR A 421 6.68 15.49 36.87
N PRO A 422 5.51 15.31 37.53
CA PRO A 422 5.33 14.18 38.46
C PRO A 422 5.48 12.83 37.76
N ILE A 423 4.94 12.70 36.55
CA ILE A 423 5.01 11.46 35.74
C ILE A 423 6.45 11.16 35.32
N ILE A 424 7.17 12.16 34.79
CA ILE A 424 8.56 12.01 34.34
C ILE A 424 9.47 11.63 35.52
N LEU A 425 9.31 12.30 36.66
CA LEU A 425 10.16 12.09 37.82
C LEU A 425 9.86 10.74 38.50
N MET A 426 8.60 10.30 38.52
CA MET A 426 8.25 8.94 38.93
C MET A 426 8.87 7.88 38.00
N GLY A 427 8.86 8.11 36.69
CA GLY A 427 9.56 7.26 35.72
C GLY A 427 11.06 7.17 35.97
N PHE A 428 11.70 8.30 36.30
CA PHE A 428 13.12 8.35 36.67
C PHE A 428 13.41 7.53 37.93
N ILE A 429 12.57 7.62 38.97
CA ILE A 429 12.71 6.83 40.21
C ILE A 429 12.65 5.34 39.91
N ILE A 430 11.67 4.90 39.12
CA ILE A 430 11.51 3.48 38.73
C ILE A 430 12.74 2.96 37.97
N ILE A 431 13.23 3.73 37.01
CA ILE A 431 14.39 3.33 36.20
C ILE A 431 15.66 3.34 37.05
N SER A 432 15.78 4.26 38.00
CA SER A 432 16.88 4.29 38.97
C SER A 432 16.86 3.04 39.87
N PHE A 433 15.69 2.63 40.38
CA PHE A 433 15.56 1.39 41.15
C PHE A 433 15.98 0.16 40.36
N ARG A 434 15.65 0.12 39.07
CA ARG A 434 16.09 -0.95 38.18
C ARG A 434 17.62 -0.93 37.95
N ILE A 435 18.21 0.24 37.73
CA ILE A 435 19.66 0.38 37.52
C ILE A 435 20.45 0.01 38.79
N ILE A 436 19.87 0.27 39.97
CA ILE A 436 20.51 0.00 41.26
C ILE A 436 20.34 -1.48 41.66
N PHE A 437 19.52 -2.28 40.96
CA PHE A 437 19.24 -3.69 41.29
C PHE A 437 18.73 -3.89 42.72
N ILE A 438 17.90 -2.96 43.18
CA ILE A 438 17.31 -2.99 44.52
C ILE A 438 16.54 -4.31 44.71
N PRO A 439 16.74 -5.03 45.83
CA PRO A 439 15.98 -6.23 46.17
C PRO A 439 14.46 -6.01 46.13
N ASN A 440 13.71 -7.03 45.72
CA ASN A 440 12.26 -6.96 45.57
C ASN A 440 11.55 -6.56 46.88
N ASP A 441 12.00 -7.06 48.03
CA ASP A 441 11.43 -6.74 49.34
C ASP A 441 11.49 -5.23 49.66
N ILE A 442 12.57 -4.55 49.24
CA ILE A 442 12.70 -3.10 49.39
C ILE A 442 11.74 -2.37 48.45
N ILE A 443 11.62 -2.84 47.20
CA ILE A 443 10.68 -2.27 46.23
C ILE A 443 9.25 -2.41 46.75
N GLU A 444 8.87 -3.57 47.28
CA GLU A 444 7.54 -3.83 47.83
C GLU A 444 7.19 -2.91 49.01
N LEU A 445 8.17 -2.55 49.82
CA LEU A 445 7.98 -1.64 50.95
C LEU A 445 7.92 -0.16 50.53
N VAL A 446 8.83 0.27 49.66
CA VAL A 446 9.11 1.68 49.34
C VAL A 446 8.27 2.20 48.17
N PHE A 447 7.94 1.36 47.20
CA PHE A 447 7.24 1.77 45.98
C PHE A 447 5.80 2.25 46.20
N PRO A 448 4.94 1.53 46.96
CA PRO A 448 3.55 1.95 47.17
C PRO A 448 3.37 3.37 47.76
N PRO A 449 4.09 3.79 48.82
CA PRO A 449 3.93 5.14 49.39
C PRO A 449 4.49 6.23 48.46
N ILE A 450 5.61 5.98 47.77
CA ILE A 450 6.13 6.91 46.78
C ILE A 450 5.10 7.11 45.66
N LEU A 451 4.56 6.02 45.12
CA LEU A 451 3.58 6.11 44.04
C LEU A 451 2.35 6.92 44.48
N LEU A 452 1.83 6.69 45.69
CA LEU A 452 0.73 7.47 46.25
C LEU A 452 1.05 8.98 46.31
N ILE A 453 2.23 9.37 46.84
CA ILE A 453 2.64 10.79 46.92
C ILE A 453 2.63 11.44 45.53
N PHE A 454 3.15 10.74 44.52
CA PHE A 454 3.18 11.23 43.15
C PHE A 454 1.79 11.27 42.51
N THR A 455 0.89 10.33 42.83
CA THR A 455 -0.51 10.40 42.36
C THR A 455 -1.22 11.63 42.90
N ILE A 456 -1.03 11.95 44.18
CA ILE A 456 -1.59 13.13 44.83
C ILE A 456 -0.97 14.39 44.21
N TRP A 457 0.35 14.41 44.00
CA TRP A 457 1.03 15.53 43.35
C TRP A 457 0.52 15.78 41.93
N GLN A 458 0.25 14.72 41.15
CA GLN A 458 -0.35 14.82 39.81
C GLN A 458 -1.76 15.41 39.87
N TYR A 459 -2.61 14.92 40.78
CA TYR A 459 -3.97 15.43 40.97
C TYR A 459 -3.98 16.92 41.33
N VAL A 460 -3.14 17.33 42.29
CA VAL A 460 -3.03 18.73 42.72
C VAL A 460 -2.52 19.61 41.59
N SER A 461 -1.52 19.17 40.83
CA SER A 461 -0.96 19.91 39.71
C SER A 461 -2.00 20.15 38.61
N MET A 462 -2.78 19.12 38.28
CA MET A 462 -3.85 19.19 37.28
C MET A 462 -4.96 20.18 37.69
N ASN A 463 -5.41 20.13 38.94
CA ASN A 463 -6.50 21.00 39.41
C ASN A 463 -6.08 22.48 39.49
N ARG A 464 -4.81 22.76 39.81
CA ARG A 464 -4.24 24.13 39.76
C ARG A 464 -4.16 24.69 38.34
N ILE A 465 -3.81 23.85 37.38
CA ILE A 465 -3.61 24.24 35.98
C ILE A 465 -4.95 24.40 35.25
N ARG A 466 -5.95 23.56 35.55
CA ARG A 466 -7.32 23.66 35.00
C ARG A 466 -7.89 25.08 35.12
N LYS A 467 -7.81 25.67 36.32
CA LYS A 467 -8.29 27.03 36.59
C LYS A 467 -7.62 28.11 35.74
N LYS A 468 -6.37 27.90 35.30
CA LYS A 468 -5.64 28.85 34.44
C LYS A 468 -5.95 28.66 32.96
N LEU A 469 -6.26 27.44 32.53
CA LEU A 469 -6.52 27.10 31.14
C LEU A 469 -7.93 27.46 30.67
N GLU A 470 -8.93 27.42 31.56
CA GLU A 470 -10.30 27.86 31.27
C GLU A 470 -10.40 29.36 30.91
N LEU A 471 -9.36 30.17 31.18
CA LEU A 471 -9.32 31.61 30.91
C LEU A 471 -8.71 31.99 29.54
N GLU A 472 -8.02 31.08 28.84
CA GLU A 472 -7.19 31.42 27.65
C GLU A 472 -7.61 30.70 26.35
N ASP A 473 -8.78 30.05 26.36
CA ASP A 473 -9.58 29.55 25.22
C ASP A 473 -8.80 28.99 24.00
N LEU A 474 -7.83 28.11 24.26
CA LEU A 474 -7.06 27.43 23.21
C LEU A 474 -7.54 25.98 23.01
N LYS A 475 -8.16 25.70 21.86
CA LYS A 475 -8.65 24.37 21.43
C LYS A 475 -7.64 23.21 21.61
N HIS A 476 -6.34 23.51 21.55
CA HIS A 476 -5.27 22.51 21.71
C HIS A 476 -5.05 22.06 23.16
N SER A 477 -5.47 22.85 24.16
CA SER A 477 -5.32 22.50 25.56
C SER A 477 -6.28 21.42 26.05
N LEU A 478 -7.44 21.24 25.38
CA LEU A 478 -8.44 20.25 25.76
C LEU A 478 -7.93 18.81 25.60
N SER A 479 -7.09 18.59 24.57
CA SER A 479 -6.46 17.29 24.30
C SER A 479 -5.46 16.91 25.40
N ASP A 480 -4.62 17.86 25.83
CA ASP A 480 -3.63 17.64 26.89
C ASP A 480 -4.27 17.39 28.27
N GLN A 481 -5.39 18.05 28.56
CA GLN A 481 -6.19 17.77 29.75
C GLN A 481 -6.72 16.34 29.74
N PHE A 482 -7.22 15.87 28.59
CA PHE A 482 -7.72 14.50 28.47
C PHE A 482 -6.63 13.45 28.73
N TYR A 483 -5.43 13.61 28.14
CA TYR A 483 -4.34 12.64 28.35
C TYR A 483 -3.82 12.63 29.79
N THR A 484 -3.89 13.76 30.48
CA THR A 484 -3.41 13.86 31.86
C THR A 484 -4.40 13.29 32.86
N TRP A 485 -5.70 13.30 32.54
CA TRP A 485 -6.70 12.49 33.25
C TRP A 485 -6.46 10.99 33.10
N ILE A 486 -6.17 10.51 31.88
CA ILE A 486 -5.85 9.09 31.69
C ILE A 486 -4.55 8.74 32.41
N ALA A 487 -3.57 9.65 32.45
CA ALA A 487 -2.35 9.45 33.22
C ALA A 487 -2.60 9.33 34.72
N LEU A 488 -3.46 10.18 35.28
CA LEU A 488 -3.88 10.08 36.66
C LEU A 488 -4.59 8.74 36.92
N ALA A 489 -5.49 8.31 36.03
CA ALA A 489 -6.18 7.02 36.15
C ALA A 489 -5.20 5.84 36.15
N SER A 490 -4.20 5.85 35.25
CA SER A 490 -3.13 4.84 35.21
C SER A 490 -2.31 4.80 36.52
N MET A 491 -1.98 5.96 37.08
CA MET A 491 -1.28 6.06 38.35
C MET A 491 -2.11 5.54 39.53
N VAL A 492 -3.42 5.82 39.55
CA VAL A 492 -4.35 5.28 40.56
C VAL A 492 -4.46 3.77 40.46
N ILE A 493 -4.64 3.22 39.25
CA ILE A 493 -4.68 1.77 39.02
C ILE A 493 -3.37 1.11 39.50
N SER A 494 -2.24 1.70 39.16
CA SER A 494 -0.92 1.22 39.61
C SER A 494 -0.81 1.25 41.14
N THR A 495 -1.34 2.27 41.80
CA THR A 495 -1.33 2.37 43.27
C THR A 495 -2.17 1.28 43.93
N ILE A 496 -3.37 1.03 43.40
CA ILE A 496 -4.26 -0.03 43.89
C ILE A 496 -3.63 -1.40 43.71
N MET A 497 -3.06 -1.68 42.53
CA MET A 497 -2.37 -2.96 42.25
C MET A 497 -1.17 -3.17 43.18
N SER A 498 -0.43 -2.10 43.46
CA SER A 498 0.69 -2.11 44.40
C SER A 498 0.24 -2.47 45.82
N TRP A 499 -0.89 -1.94 46.29
CA TRP A 499 -1.46 -2.29 47.60
C TRP A 499 -1.99 -3.73 47.69
N CYS A 500 -2.47 -4.28 46.58
CA CYS A 500 -2.92 -5.66 46.48
C CYS A 500 -1.78 -6.69 46.44
N GLY A 501 -0.50 -6.25 46.50
CA GLY A 501 0.67 -7.15 46.46
C GLY A 501 1.22 -7.41 45.05
N TYR A 502 0.74 -6.71 44.02
CA TYR A 502 1.23 -6.83 42.64
C TYR A 502 2.12 -5.63 42.26
N THR A 503 3.19 -5.41 43.01
CA THR A 503 4.06 -4.23 42.90
C THR A 503 4.80 -4.17 41.56
N LEU A 504 5.33 -5.30 41.08
CA LEU A 504 5.99 -5.38 39.76
C LEU A 504 5.01 -5.13 38.61
N LEU A 505 3.78 -5.66 38.69
CA LEU A 505 2.73 -5.39 37.71
C LEU A 505 2.35 -3.90 37.70
N ALA A 506 2.24 -3.28 38.88
CA ALA A 506 1.98 -1.85 39.01
C ALA A 506 3.07 -1.00 38.35
N VAL A 507 4.35 -1.35 38.56
CA VAL A 507 5.48 -0.70 37.88
C VAL A 507 5.36 -0.86 36.36
N GLN A 508 5.02 -2.06 35.88
CA GLN A 508 4.88 -2.34 34.44
C GLN A 508 3.76 -1.53 33.80
N ILE A 509 2.58 -1.44 34.42
CA ILE A 509 1.44 -0.64 33.95
C ILE A 509 1.85 0.84 33.85
N PHE A 510 2.56 1.35 34.85
CA PHE A 510 3.03 2.73 34.85
C PHE A 510 4.06 3.01 33.74
N ILE A 511 5.07 2.15 33.57
CA ILE A 511 6.08 2.31 32.51
C ILE A 511 5.41 2.21 31.14
N TRP A 512 4.50 1.26 30.96
CA TRP A 512 3.70 1.16 29.74
C TRP A 512 2.98 2.48 29.44
N TRP A 513 2.30 3.04 30.43
CA TRP A 513 1.63 4.31 30.27
C TRP A 513 2.60 5.45 29.95
N LEU A 514 3.79 5.48 30.55
CA LEU A 514 4.83 6.47 30.27
C LEU A 514 5.25 6.43 28.79
N PHE A 515 5.50 5.24 28.23
CA PHE A 515 5.78 5.06 26.80
C PHE A 515 4.56 5.38 25.91
N GLN A 516 3.36 5.03 26.33
CA GLN A 516 2.15 5.38 25.58
C GLN A 516 1.92 6.90 25.55
N LEU A 517 2.18 7.58 26.66
CA LEU A 517 2.09 9.01 26.78
C LEU A 517 3.07 9.69 25.83
N THR A 518 4.31 9.21 25.72
CA THR A 518 5.28 9.80 24.77
C THR A 518 4.87 9.60 23.33
N ALA A 519 4.35 8.43 22.97
CA ALA A 519 3.78 8.21 21.65
C ALA A 519 2.62 9.18 21.36
N ILE A 520 1.66 9.32 22.27
CA ILE A 520 0.55 10.28 22.14
C ILE A 520 1.07 11.72 21.99
N GLN A 521 2.07 12.12 22.77
CA GLN A 521 2.68 13.44 22.69
C GLN A 521 3.37 13.66 21.34
N THR A 522 4.05 12.66 20.78
CA THR A 522 4.64 12.77 19.43
C THR A 522 3.59 12.90 18.34
N ILE A 523 2.52 12.10 18.40
CA ILE A 523 1.41 12.13 17.42
C ILE A 523 0.72 13.49 17.45
N THR A 524 0.45 14.03 18.63
CA THR A 524 -0.17 15.36 18.78
C THR A 524 0.76 16.48 18.33
N CYS A 525 2.07 16.35 18.53
CA CYS A 525 3.08 17.26 17.97
C CYS A 525 3.04 17.26 16.43
N ILE A 526 2.96 16.07 15.81
CA ILE A 526 2.82 15.93 14.35
C ILE A 526 1.54 16.62 13.86
N TYR A 527 0.40 16.39 14.53
CA TYR A 527 -0.86 17.08 14.19
C TYR A 527 -0.73 18.61 14.26
N TYR A 528 -0.03 19.13 15.28
CA TYR A 528 0.19 20.56 15.42
C TYR A 528 1.06 21.15 14.29
N ILE A 529 2.17 20.47 13.96
CA ILE A 529 3.03 20.86 12.83
C ILE A 529 2.23 20.84 11.53
N LEU A 530 1.42 19.80 11.34
CA LEU A 530 0.57 19.63 10.16
C LEU A 530 -0.48 20.75 10.03
N GLU A 531 -1.14 21.14 11.13
CA GLU A 531 -2.12 22.24 11.13
C GLU A 531 -1.46 23.60 10.85
N ASN A 532 -0.25 23.84 11.36
CA ASN A 532 0.52 25.04 11.04
C ASN A 532 0.96 25.07 9.58
N TYR A 533 1.36 23.93 9.02
CA TYR A 533 1.68 23.82 7.60
C TYR A 533 0.46 24.11 6.72
N LYS A 534 -0.72 23.59 7.09
CA LYS A 534 -1.99 23.88 6.42
C LYS A 534 -2.32 25.37 6.40
N ARG A 535 -2.26 26.04 7.57
CA ARG A 535 -2.58 27.48 7.66
C ARG A 535 -1.63 28.35 6.86
N LYS A 536 -0.35 28.00 6.79
CA LYS A 536 0.68 28.85 6.17
C LYS A 536 0.84 28.64 4.67
N TYR A 537 0.79 27.39 4.20
CA TYR A 537 1.10 27.06 2.79
C TYR A 537 -0.13 26.60 2.03
N ILE A 538 -0.80 25.54 2.51
CA ILE A 538 -1.91 24.91 1.78
C ILE A 538 -3.09 25.88 1.62
N LEU A 539 -3.46 26.57 2.68
CA LEU A 539 -4.59 27.51 2.65
C LEU A 539 -4.34 28.63 1.63
N HIS A 540 -3.10 29.12 1.54
CA HIS A 540 -2.72 30.14 0.58
C HIS A 540 -2.82 29.63 -0.86
N GLU A 541 -2.30 28.43 -1.15
CA GLU A 541 -2.41 27.84 -2.49
C GLU A 541 -3.87 27.57 -2.90
N VAL A 542 -4.71 27.12 -1.96
CA VAL A 542 -6.14 26.91 -2.24
C VAL A 542 -6.85 28.23 -2.54
N VAL A 543 -6.56 29.30 -1.79
CA VAL A 543 -7.11 30.64 -2.08
C VAL A 543 -6.68 31.13 -3.46
N LEU A 544 -5.40 30.99 -3.83
CA LEU A 544 -4.91 31.34 -5.16
C LEU A 544 -5.62 30.55 -6.26
N TYR A 545 -5.80 29.24 -6.05
CA TYR A 545 -6.51 28.39 -7.00
C TYR A 545 -7.98 28.82 -7.17
N LEU A 546 -8.67 29.18 -6.07
CA LEU A 546 -10.04 29.70 -6.11
C LEU A 546 -10.13 31.02 -6.89
N ARG A 547 -9.16 31.94 -6.71
CA ARG A 547 -9.08 33.18 -7.50
C ARG A 547 -8.92 32.89 -8.99
N ILE A 548 -8.03 31.97 -9.37
CA ILE A 548 -7.84 31.55 -10.77
C ILE A 548 -9.11 30.95 -11.36
N GLN A 549 -9.84 30.12 -10.61
CA GLN A 549 -11.12 29.56 -11.08
C GLN A 549 -12.18 30.65 -11.30
N LYS A 550 -12.33 31.57 -10.35
CA LYS A 550 -13.28 32.70 -10.47
C LYS A 550 -12.95 33.56 -11.69
N ARG A 551 -11.67 33.89 -11.90
CA ARG A 551 -11.22 34.66 -13.06
C ARG A 551 -11.52 33.96 -14.38
N LYS A 552 -11.22 32.66 -14.50
CA LYS A 552 -11.53 31.87 -15.69
C LYS A 552 -13.03 31.77 -15.97
N ALA A 553 -13.85 31.67 -14.93
CA ALA A 553 -15.31 31.65 -15.07
C ALA A 553 -15.85 33.01 -15.54
N ALA A 554 -15.35 34.12 -14.98
CA ALA A 554 -15.70 35.47 -15.40
C ALA A 554 -15.28 35.74 -16.85
N GLU A 555 -14.10 35.29 -17.26
CA GLU A 555 -13.61 35.42 -18.64
C GLU A 555 -14.50 34.68 -19.66
N ARG A 556 -14.93 33.46 -19.33
CA ARG A 556 -15.88 32.70 -20.15
C ARG A 556 -17.22 33.41 -20.28
N LYS A 557 -17.76 33.90 -19.17
CA LYS A 557 -19.03 34.62 -19.13
C LYS A 557 -18.96 35.89 -19.98
N TYR A 558 -17.89 36.67 -19.83
CA TYR A 558 -17.65 37.87 -20.62
C TYR A 558 -17.52 37.56 -22.12
N LYS A 559 -16.73 36.54 -22.50
CA LYS A 559 -16.58 36.14 -23.92
C LYS A 559 -17.90 35.70 -24.53
N PHE A 560 -18.73 34.99 -23.77
CA PHE A 560 -20.06 34.57 -24.20
C PHE A 560 -21.01 35.76 -24.39
N GLU A 561 -21.07 36.69 -23.43
CA GLU A 561 -21.87 37.90 -23.52
C GLU A 561 -21.43 38.79 -24.69
N LEU A 562 -20.12 38.87 -24.97
CA LEU A 562 -19.55 39.61 -26.07
C LEU A 562 -19.95 39.00 -27.43
N LEU A 563 -19.92 37.66 -27.56
CA LEU A 563 -20.41 36.95 -28.73
C LEU A 563 -21.92 37.15 -28.94
N GLN A 564 -22.72 37.14 -27.87
CA GLN A 564 -24.17 37.42 -27.96
C GLN A 564 -24.46 38.88 -28.33
N ALA A 565 -23.69 39.83 -27.79
CA ALA A 565 -23.83 41.24 -28.12
C ALA A 565 -23.50 41.50 -29.60
N GLN A 566 -22.45 40.86 -30.14
CA GLN A 566 -22.09 40.90 -31.56
C GLN A 566 -23.19 40.32 -32.45
N ASN A 567 -23.77 39.17 -32.08
CA ASN A 567 -24.81 38.54 -32.90
C ASN A 567 -26.15 39.32 -32.90
N ASN A 568 -26.42 40.09 -31.83
CA ASN A 568 -27.66 40.86 -31.65
C ASN A 568 -27.49 42.38 -31.83
N ASN A 569 -26.36 42.87 -32.35
CA ASN A 569 -26.03 44.30 -32.49
C ASN A 569 -26.29 45.15 -31.22
N ARG A 570 -25.92 44.62 -30.04
CA ARG A 570 -26.02 45.33 -28.75
C ARG A 570 -24.69 45.99 -28.37
N PRO A 571 -24.69 47.07 -27.56
CA PRO A 571 -23.45 47.66 -27.04
C PRO A 571 -22.64 46.65 -26.22
N GLU A 572 -21.31 46.75 -26.29
CA GLU A 572 -20.39 45.81 -25.64
C GLU A 572 -20.63 45.74 -24.12
N PRO A 573 -20.63 44.53 -23.53
CA PRO A 573 -20.76 44.37 -22.09
C PRO A 573 -19.56 44.96 -21.36
N LYS A 574 -19.77 45.50 -20.15
CA LYS A 574 -18.67 46.02 -19.32
C LYS A 574 -17.79 44.87 -18.84
N ARG A 575 -16.46 45.04 -18.91
CA ARG A 575 -15.49 44.05 -18.44
C ARG A 575 -15.70 43.77 -16.93
N PRO A 576 -15.73 42.50 -16.49
CA PRO A 576 -15.87 42.14 -15.08
C PRO A 576 -14.67 42.58 -14.25
N LYS A 577 -14.92 43.08 -13.03
CA LYS A 577 -13.86 43.56 -12.12
C LYS A 577 -12.86 42.46 -11.74
N GLU A 578 -13.29 41.20 -11.74
CA GLU A 578 -12.47 40.03 -11.42
C GLU A 578 -11.36 39.75 -12.46
N LEU A 579 -11.44 40.33 -13.67
CA LEU A 579 -10.39 40.20 -14.69
C LEU A 579 -9.22 41.15 -14.47
N ASP A 580 -9.49 42.30 -13.85
CA ASP A 580 -8.53 43.38 -13.59
C ASP A 580 -7.83 43.21 -12.23
N GLU A 581 -8.33 42.31 -11.38
CA GLU A 581 -7.77 41.99 -10.06
C GLU A 581 -6.45 41.19 -10.20
N VAL A 582 -5.37 41.67 -9.55
CA VAL A 582 -4.05 41.01 -9.59
C VAL A 582 -4.10 39.71 -8.80
N VAL A 583 -4.04 38.58 -9.51
CA VAL A 583 -4.14 37.22 -8.93
C VAL A 583 -3.08 36.95 -7.87
N ASN A 584 -1.93 37.63 -7.95
CA ASN A 584 -0.74 37.40 -7.11
C ASN A 584 -0.62 38.35 -5.91
N ASP A 585 -1.67 39.11 -5.56
CA ASP A 585 -1.63 40.02 -4.42
C ASP A 585 -1.44 39.24 -3.11
N SER A 586 -0.39 39.59 -2.36
CA SER A 586 0.07 38.90 -1.14
C SER A 586 -0.88 39.11 0.05
N ASN A 587 -1.79 40.08 -0.06
CA ASN A 587 -2.80 40.36 0.95
C ASN A 587 -4.04 39.48 0.75
N THR A 588 -4.00 38.24 1.25
CA THR A 588 -5.21 37.39 1.37
C THR A 588 -6.12 37.93 2.47
N THR A 589 -7.40 38.20 2.17
CA THR A 589 -8.35 38.70 3.16
C THR A 589 -8.78 37.60 4.14
N LYS A 590 -9.12 37.98 5.38
CA LYS A 590 -9.57 37.02 6.43
C LYS A 590 -10.80 36.21 5.98
N LYS A 591 -11.69 36.82 5.19
CA LYS A 591 -12.90 36.21 4.62
C LYS A 591 -12.60 35.13 3.58
N GLU A 592 -11.59 35.34 2.73
CA GLU A 592 -11.14 34.33 1.76
C GLU A 592 -10.52 33.12 2.46
N ARG A 593 -9.73 33.35 3.51
CA ARG A 593 -9.15 32.28 4.33
C ARG A 593 -10.23 31.42 5.00
N SER A 594 -11.23 32.04 5.64
CA SER A 594 -12.34 31.28 6.25
C SER A 594 -13.14 30.48 5.21
N SER A 595 -13.36 31.05 4.02
CA SER A 595 -14.07 30.35 2.94
C SER A 595 -13.25 29.16 2.43
N ALA A 596 -11.94 29.31 2.26
CA ALA A 596 -11.06 28.20 1.88
C ALA A 596 -10.98 27.11 2.97
N GLU A 597 -11.00 27.48 4.25
CA GLU A 597 -11.07 26.51 5.35
C GLU A 597 -12.37 25.70 5.34
N GLU A 598 -13.50 26.34 5.10
CA GLU A 598 -14.81 25.67 5.03
C GLU A 598 -14.88 24.72 3.82
N VAL A 599 -14.37 25.16 2.67
CA VAL A 599 -14.27 24.34 1.46
C VAL A 599 -13.36 23.12 1.68
N MET A 600 -12.22 23.28 2.36
CA MET A 600 -11.36 22.15 2.71
C MET A 600 -12.00 21.21 3.73
N LYS A 601 -12.74 21.74 4.71
CA LYS A 601 -13.45 20.94 5.72
C LYS A 601 -14.51 20.05 5.09
N ASN A 602 -15.18 20.52 4.04
CA ASN A 602 -16.18 19.75 3.29
C ASN A 602 -15.56 18.60 2.46
N LYS A 603 -14.23 18.48 2.37
CA LYS A 603 -13.50 17.39 1.70
C LYS A 603 -14.11 17.04 0.33
N SER A 604 -14.46 18.07 -0.44
CA SER A 604 -15.13 17.92 -1.74
C SER A 604 -14.23 17.25 -2.80
N GLY A 605 -12.93 17.12 -2.53
CA GLY A 605 -11.98 16.46 -3.42
C GLY A 605 -11.60 17.31 -4.65
N GLU A 606 -11.98 18.58 -4.69
CA GLU A 606 -11.66 19.45 -5.83
C GLU A 606 -10.19 19.90 -5.88
N TYR A 607 -9.48 19.83 -4.74
CA TYR A 607 -8.13 20.41 -4.56
C TYR A 607 -7.05 19.35 -4.29
N VAL A 608 -7.29 18.10 -4.68
CA VAL A 608 -6.42 16.95 -4.36
C VAL A 608 -4.97 17.18 -4.78
N ARG A 609 -4.74 17.82 -5.93
CA ARG A 609 -3.36 18.01 -6.43
C ARG A 609 -2.48 18.79 -5.44
N ILE A 610 -3.08 19.68 -4.64
CA ILE A 610 -2.40 20.46 -3.61
C ILE A 610 -2.43 19.71 -2.26
N THR A 611 -3.59 19.14 -1.92
CA THR A 611 -3.88 18.61 -0.58
C THR A 611 -3.55 17.13 -0.39
N TRP A 612 -3.25 16.36 -1.43
CA TRP A 612 -3.17 14.88 -1.36
C TRP A 612 -2.23 14.37 -0.27
N PHE A 613 -1.05 14.99 -0.12
CA PHE A 613 -0.05 14.57 0.85
C PHE A 613 -0.46 14.93 2.28
N TYR A 614 -1.03 16.14 2.46
CA TYR A 614 -1.60 16.56 3.74
C TYR A 614 -2.74 15.63 4.16
N ASP A 615 -3.69 15.37 3.25
CA ASP A 615 -4.83 14.48 3.49
C ASP A 615 -4.37 13.04 3.79
N PHE A 616 -3.30 12.57 3.14
CA PHE A 616 -2.71 11.26 3.42
C PHE A 616 -2.19 11.18 4.84
N ILE A 617 -1.40 12.18 5.27
CA ILE A 617 -0.85 12.22 6.62
C ILE A 617 -1.97 12.30 7.66
N GLU A 618 -2.91 13.22 7.47
CA GLU A 618 -4.00 13.47 8.42
C GLU A 618 -4.97 12.28 8.54
N GLN A 619 -5.37 11.67 7.42
CA GLN A 619 -6.47 10.71 7.39
C GLN A 619 -6.03 9.24 7.47
N ALA A 620 -4.79 8.93 7.08
CA ALA A 620 -4.24 7.57 7.07
C ALA A 620 -3.05 7.45 8.02
N PHE A 621 -1.95 8.15 7.75
CA PHE A 621 -0.67 7.91 8.43
C PHE A 621 -0.76 8.09 9.95
N VAL A 622 -1.29 9.23 10.41
CA VAL A 622 -1.33 9.53 11.84
C VAL A 622 -2.29 8.60 12.61
N PRO A 623 -3.51 8.30 12.14
CA PRO A 623 -4.36 7.27 12.74
C PRO A 623 -3.73 5.87 12.78
N ILE A 624 -3.01 5.45 11.72
CA ILE A 624 -2.32 4.15 11.69
C ILE A 624 -1.24 4.09 12.77
N ILE A 625 -0.41 5.13 12.88
CA ILE A 625 0.61 5.22 13.94
C ILE A 625 -0.05 5.19 15.32
N SER A 626 -1.20 5.85 15.48
CA SER A 626 -1.93 5.84 16.75
C SER A 626 -2.46 4.45 17.16
N VAL A 627 -2.80 3.59 16.20
CA VAL A 627 -3.24 2.21 16.49
C VAL A 627 -2.04 1.32 16.79
N ILE A 628 -0.98 1.45 16.00
CA ILE A 628 0.25 0.64 16.14
C ILE A 628 1.01 1.01 17.43
N SER A 629 0.95 2.28 17.86
CA SER A 629 1.67 2.76 19.04
C SER A 629 1.31 1.98 20.30
N VAL A 630 0.04 1.59 20.47
CA VAL A 630 -0.40 0.84 21.66
C VAL A 630 0.40 -0.45 21.84
N LEU A 631 0.45 -1.31 20.80
CA LEU A 631 1.20 -2.56 20.87
C LEU A 631 2.70 -2.32 21.01
N PHE A 632 3.20 -1.33 20.29
CA PHE A 632 4.62 -0.99 20.31
C PHE A 632 5.09 -0.50 21.69
N CYS A 633 4.30 0.35 22.35
CA CYS A 633 4.57 0.86 23.69
C CYS A 633 4.48 -0.24 24.75
N ILE A 634 3.56 -1.20 24.63
CA ILE A 634 3.53 -2.37 25.52
C ILE A 634 4.80 -3.22 25.32
N ASN A 635 5.21 -3.46 24.07
CA ASN A 635 6.45 -4.20 23.78
C ASN A 635 7.70 -3.49 24.29
N TRP A 636 7.80 -2.17 24.11
CA TRP A 636 8.91 -1.37 24.61
C TRP A 636 8.96 -1.29 26.13
N ALA A 637 7.82 -1.10 26.78
CA ALA A 637 7.73 -1.15 28.24
C ALA A 637 8.14 -2.50 28.80
N ALA A 638 7.83 -3.60 28.10
CA ALA A 638 8.33 -4.94 28.46
C ALA A 638 9.81 -5.16 28.09
N GLY A 639 10.42 -4.28 27.31
CA GLY A 639 11.88 -4.21 27.13
C GLY A 639 12.59 -3.68 28.35
N VAL A 640 11.95 -2.74 29.05
CA VAL A 640 12.27 -2.54 30.45
C VAL A 640 11.98 -3.87 31.16
N PHE A 641 12.68 -4.37 32.14
CA PHE A 641 12.53 -5.74 32.71
C PHE A 641 12.71 -6.98 31.79
N ASN A 642 13.09 -6.87 30.51
CA ASN A 642 13.42 -8.01 29.63
C ASN A 642 12.29 -9.06 29.42
N MET A 643 11.03 -8.62 29.41
CA MET A 643 9.83 -9.44 29.22
C MET A 643 9.23 -9.34 27.80
N GLN A 644 10.01 -8.89 26.80
CA GLN A 644 9.51 -8.62 25.44
C GLN A 644 8.94 -9.86 24.75
N GLU A 645 9.52 -11.03 24.99
CA GLU A 645 9.11 -12.27 24.35
C GLU A 645 7.68 -12.67 24.76
N ILE A 646 7.32 -12.44 26.02
CA ILE A 646 5.97 -12.65 26.54
C ILE A 646 4.98 -11.73 25.83
N CYS A 647 5.31 -10.44 25.71
CA CYS A 647 4.44 -9.49 25.01
C CYS A 647 4.25 -9.87 23.54
N LYS A 648 5.31 -10.29 22.85
CA LYS A 648 5.21 -10.78 21.48
C LYS A 648 4.32 -12.02 21.41
N ASN A 649 4.55 -13.01 22.28
CA ASN A 649 3.74 -14.22 22.32
C ASN A 649 2.27 -13.88 22.60
N PHE A 650 1.97 -12.97 23.52
CA PHE A 650 0.61 -12.51 23.80
C PHE A 650 -0.04 -11.77 22.61
N PHE A 651 0.70 -10.94 21.88
CA PHE A 651 0.14 -10.21 20.72
C PHE A 651 -0.15 -11.12 19.53
N PHE A 652 0.69 -12.13 19.33
CA PHE A 652 0.53 -13.13 18.28
C PHE A 652 -0.29 -14.34 18.73
N PHE A 653 -0.62 -14.45 20.01
CA PHE A 653 -1.48 -15.49 20.56
C PHE A 653 -2.85 -15.43 19.89
N GLU A 654 -3.27 -16.58 19.36
CA GLU A 654 -4.55 -16.72 18.68
C GLU A 654 -5.62 -17.09 19.70
N PHE A 655 -6.26 -16.09 20.32
CA PHE A 655 -7.32 -16.30 21.32
C PHE A 655 -8.51 -17.09 20.76
N VAL A 656 -8.76 -16.95 19.46
CA VAL A 656 -9.74 -17.75 18.72
C VAL A 656 -8.98 -18.46 17.61
N HIS A 657 -8.79 -19.77 17.78
CA HIS A 657 -8.17 -20.65 16.80
C HIS A 657 -9.16 -21.76 16.45
N ILE A 658 -9.93 -21.57 15.38
CA ILE A 658 -10.75 -22.63 14.79
C ILE A 658 -10.01 -23.11 13.55
N GLU A 659 -9.47 -24.33 13.61
CA GLU A 659 -8.67 -24.94 12.55
C GLU A 659 -9.32 -24.73 11.17
N GLY A 660 -8.57 -24.08 10.27
CA GLY A 660 -8.99 -23.83 8.90
C GLY A 660 -10.16 -22.85 8.70
N LYS A 661 -10.71 -22.23 9.76
CA LYS A 661 -11.89 -21.36 9.66
C LYS A 661 -11.68 -19.93 10.16
N LEU A 662 -11.04 -19.73 11.32
CA LEU A 662 -10.88 -18.38 11.88
C LEU A 662 -9.70 -18.35 12.85
N GLN A 663 -8.81 -17.39 12.64
CA GLN A 663 -7.68 -17.13 13.53
C GLN A 663 -7.62 -15.65 13.89
N MET A 664 -7.87 -15.34 15.15
CA MET A 664 -7.84 -13.97 15.66
C MET A 664 -6.75 -13.80 16.70
N SER A 665 -5.84 -12.85 16.44
CA SER A 665 -4.85 -12.37 17.40
C SER A 665 -4.95 -10.86 17.54
N LEU A 666 -4.45 -10.33 18.66
CA LEU A 666 -4.48 -8.89 18.93
C LEU A 666 -3.72 -8.11 17.84
N ALA A 667 -2.59 -8.65 17.38
CA ALA A 667 -1.81 -8.06 16.29
C ALA A 667 -2.61 -7.98 14.97
N ARG A 668 -3.36 -9.03 14.62
CA ARG A 668 -4.19 -9.05 13.39
C ARG A 668 -5.34 -8.05 13.47
N ILE A 669 -5.96 -7.89 14.64
CA ILE A 669 -7.01 -6.89 14.87
C ILE A 669 -6.46 -5.46 14.67
N CYS A 670 -5.34 -5.12 15.30
CA CYS A 670 -4.69 -3.82 15.13
C CYS A 670 -4.31 -3.55 13.66
N LEU A 671 -3.85 -4.57 12.94
CA LEU A 671 -3.52 -4.46 11.52
C LEU A 671 -4.76 -4.18 10.67
N VAL A 672 -5.88 -4.86 10.92
CA VAL A 672 -7.16 -4.65 10.23
C VAL A 672 -7.71 -3.24 10.47
N ILE A 673 -7.60 -2.72 11.69
CA ILE A 673 -7.95 -1.33 12.03
C ILE A 673 -7.01 -0.34 11.33
N GLY A 674 -5.71 -0.63 11.25
CA GLY A 674 -4.76 0.18 10.48
C GLY A 674 -5.13 0.23 8.99
N MET A 675 -5.47 -0.92 8.41
CA MET A 675 -5.90 -1.02 7.01
C MET A 675 -7.17 -0.22 6.73
N PHE A 676 -8.13 -0.17 7.66
CA PHE A 676 -9.35 0.63 7.50
C PHE A 676 -9.04 2.09 7.13
N PHE A 677 -8.07 2.72 7.80
CA PHE A 677 -7.69 4.10 7.53
C PHE A 677 -7.04 4.29 6.15
N ILE A 678 -6.26 3.32 5.69
CA ILE A 678 -5.67 3.29 4.34
C ILE A 678 -6.78 3.22 3.30
N PHE A 679 -7.69 2.25 3.43
CA PHE A 679 -8.78 2.06 2.47
C PHE A 679 -9.76 3.25 2.46
N ARG A 680 -10.02 3.86 3.62
CA ARG A 680 -10.79 5.11 3.72
C ARG A 680 -10.13 6.24 2.91
N TYR A 681 -8.80 6.41 3.02
CA TYR A 681 -8.07 7.41 2.24
C TYR A 681 -8.04 7.08 0.74
N ILE A 682 -7.83 5.80 0.37
CA ILE A 682 -7.89 5.37 -1.03
C ILE A 682 -9.27 5.70 -1.64
N CYS A 683 -10.36 5.42 -0.92
CA CYS A 683 -11.71 5.74 -1.37
C CYS A 683 -11.88 7.25 -1.60
N TYR A 684 -11.42 8.08 -0.66
CA TYR A 684 -11.45 9.54 -0.80
C TYR A 684 -10.62 10.01 -2.00
N SER A 685 -9.37 9.54 -2.11
CA SER A 685 -8.43 9.94 -3.16
C SER A 685 -8.95 9.55 -4.55
N LEU A 686 -9.46 8.32 -4.72
CA LEU A 686 -10.03 7.88 -5.99
C LEU A 686 -11.22 8.75 -6.41
N LYS A 687 -12.20 8.97 -5.52
CA LYS A 687 -13.35 9.85 -5.81
C LYS A 687 -12.91 11.24 -6.26
N ALA A 688 -11.93 11.78 -5.55
CA ALA A 688 -11.46 13.12 -5.75
C ALA A 688 -10.65 13.27 -7.06
N TRP A 689 -9.83 12.26 -7.42
CA TRP A 689 -9.18 12.16 -8.73
C TRP A 689 -10.17 12.00 -9.87
N TRP A 690 -11.21 11.19 -9.71
CA TRP A 690 -12.27 11.03 -10.71
C TRP A 690 -13.01 12.33 -10.99
N ARG A 691 -13.40 13.07 -9.94
CA ARG A 691 -14.04 14.38 -10.07
C ARG A 691 -13.13 15.36 -10.82
N TYR A 692 -11.84 15.39 -10.47
CA TYR A 692 -10.85 16.21 -11.17
C TYR A 692 -10.72 15.84 -12.66
N ALA A 693 -10.57 14.55 -12.98
CA ALA A 693 -10.43 14.07 -14.35
C ALA A 693 -11.65 14.41 -15.20
N LYS A 694 -12.87 14.25 -14.65
CA LYS A 694 -14.12 14.58 -15.34
C LYS A 694 -14.26 16.08 -15.61
N LYS A 695 -13.92 16.95 -14.62
CA LYS A 695 -13.92 18.41 -14.78
C LYS A 695 -12.90 18.88 -15.82
N LYS A 696 -11.70 18.27 -15.86
CA LYS A 696 -10.66 18.56 -16.87
C LYS A 696 -11.10 18.13 -18.27
N SER A 697 -11.70 16.94 -18.40
CA SER A 697 -12.22 16.44 -19.67
C SER A 697 -13.35 17.32 -20.23
N GLN A 698 -14.25 17.80 -19.37
CA GLN A 698 -15.31 18.74 -19.76
C GLN A 698 -14.74 20.08 -20.25
N ALA A 699 -13.80 20.67 -19.53
CA ALA A 699 -13.17 21.92 -19.94
C ALA A 699 -12.47 21.81 -21.31
N LEU A 700 -11.84 20.66 -21.61
CA LEU A 700 -11.21 20.39 -22.91
C LEU A 700 -12.23 20.22 -24.06
N LYS A 701 -13.40 19.65 -23.78
CA LYS A 701 -14.47 19.48 -24.78
C LYS A 701 -15.14 20.81 -25.12
N GLU A 702 -15.34 21.68 -24.12
CA GLU A 702 -15.80 23.06 -24.31
C GLU A 702 -14.83 23.86 -25.18
N GLU A 703 -13.52 23.76 -24.91
CA GLU A 703 -12.49 24.48 -25.65
C GLU A 703 -12.39 24.05 -27.13
N LYS A 704 -12.66 22.78 -27.42
CA LYS A 704 -12.69 22.25 -28.80
C LYS A 704 -13.97 22.53 -29.57
N GLY A 705 -14.96 23.21 -28.98
CA GLY A 705 -16.23 23.56 -29.64
C GLY A 705 -17.13 22.36 -29.98
N ILE A 706 -16.85 21.17 -29.41
CA ILE A 706 -17.57 19.92 -29.74
C ILE A 706 -18.94 19.85 -29.02
N MET A 707 -19.21 20.76 -28.08
CA MET A 707 -20.48 20.83 -27.34
C MET A 707 -21.24 22.09 -27.74
N ILE A 708 -22.36 21.94 -28.45
CA ILE A 708 -23.36 23.00 -28.58
C ILE A 708 -23.92 23.23 -27.18
N THR A 709 -23.82 24.46 -26.68
CA THR A 709 -24.29 24.86 -25.36
C THR A 709 -25.81 24.76 -25.29
N THR A 710 -26.33 23.60 -24.92
CA THR A 710 -27.73 23.49 -24.48
C THR A 710 -27.86 24.23 -23.16
N ILE A 711 -28.70 25.26 -23.14
CA ILE A 711 -29.09 26.02 -21.96
C ILE A 711 -29.89 25.08 -21.06
N GLY A 712 -29.21 24.41 -20.15
CA GLY A 712 -29.81 23.51 -19.17
C GLY A 712 -28.71 23.01 -18.25
N GLN A 713 -28.86 23.24 -16.94
CA GLN A 713 -27.88 22.91 -15.91
C GLN A 713 -27.55 21.41 -15.88
N ASN A 714 -26.71 20.91 -16.79
CA ASN A 714 -26.23 19.54 -16.73
C ASN A 714 -25.04 19.48 -15.77
N ARG A 715 -25.33 19.62 -14.46
CA ARG A 715 -24.34 19.32 -13.43
C ARG A 715 -23.89 17.88 -13.66
N PRO A 716 -22.58 17.62 -13.82
CA PRO A 716 -22.10 16.25 -13.96
C PRO A 716 -22.54 15.45 -12.73
N ASN A 717 -23.45 14.49 -12.92
CA ASN A 717 -23.81 13.56 -11.87
C ASN A 717 -22.58 12.68 -11.56
N TYR A 718 -22.04 12.83 -10.34
CA TYR A 718 -20.92 12.04 -9.82
C TYR A 718 -21.40 10.87 -8.93
N THR A 719 -22.72 10.79 -8.67
CA THR A 719 -23.34 9.83 -7.77
C THR A 719 -23.00 8.39 -8.12
N LEU A 720 -23.12 8.02 -9.41
CA LEU A 720 -22.80 6.67 -9.89
C LEU A 720 -21.32 6.33 -9.67
N THR A 721 -20.41 7.23 -10.07
CA THR A 721 -18.97 7.00 -9.94
C THR A 721 -18.52 6.94 -8.48
N ASP A 722 -19.12 7.78 -7.63
CA ASP A 722 -18.80 7.82 -6.20
C ASP A 722 -19.28 6.54 -5.51
N ASN A 723 -20.49 6.08 -5.80
CA ASN A 723 -21.04 4.84 -5.23
C ASN A 723 -20.27 3.62 -5.74
N ALA A 724 -19.99 3.53 -7.04
CA ALA A 724 -19.19 2.45 -7.61
C ALA A 724 -17.78 2.37 -7.00
N THR A 725 -17.11 3.52 -6.85
CA THR A 725 -15.79 3.59 -6.20
C THR A 725 -15.88 3.15 -4.73
N THR A 726 -16.95 3.55 -4.03
CA THR A 726 -17.18 3.17 -2.62
C THR A 726 -17.32 1.65 -2.48
N ILE A 727 -18.21 1.04 -3.28
CA ILE A 727 -18.47 -0.40 -3.26
C ILE A 727 -17.19 -1.17 -3.62
N ALA A 728 -16.46 -0.74 -4.66
CA ALA A 728 -15.23 -1.41 -5.07
C ALA A 728 -14.15 -1.37 -3.98
N VAL A 729 -13.90 -0.21 -3.38
CA VAL A 729 -12.83 -0.05 -2.37
C VAL A 729 -13.17 -0.79 -1.07
N TRP A 730 -14.42 -0.68 -0.58
CA TRP A 730 -14.84 -1.41 0.62
C TRP A 730 -14.97 -2.91 0.39
N GLY A 731 -15.35 -3.34 -0.82
CA GLY A 731 -15.33 -4.74 -1.21
C GLY A 731 -13.92 -5.33 -1.17
N ILE A 732 -12.92 -4.60 -1.71
CA ILE A 732 -11.51 -5.01 -1.63
C ILE A 732 -11.05 -5.04 -0.17
N TYR A 733 -11.39 -4.03 0.64
CA TYR A 733 -11.08 -4.04 2.07
C TYR A 733 -11.63 -5.29 2.77
N CYS A 734 -12.90 -5.66 2.51
CA CYS A 734 -13.51 -6.87 3.06
C CYS A 734 -12.70 -8.13 2.69
N ILE A 735 -12.25 -8.25 1.44
CA ILE A 735 -11.40 -9.37 1.00
C ILE A 735 -10.07 -9.41 1.78
N PHE A 736 -9.42 -8.26 1.99
CA PHE A 736 -8.21 -8.19 2.81
C PHE A 736 -8.45 -8.61 4.26
N VAL A 737 -9.54 -8.13 4.87
CA VAL A 737 -9.93 -8.51 6.24
C VAL A 737 -10.11 -10.03 6.34
N MET A 738 -10.83 -10.64 5.40
CA MET A 738 -11.04 -12.09 5.38
C MET A 738 -9.72 -12.87 5.23
N LYS A 739 -8.81 -12.39 4.36
CA LYS A 739 -7.48 -13.00 4.19
C LYS A 739 -6.63 -12.92 5.45
N TRP A 740 -6.63 -11.78 6.14
CA TRP A 740 -5.83 -11.58 7.36
C TRP A 740 -6.33 -12.38 8.56
N PHE A 741 -7.64 -12.64 8.65
CA PHE A 741 -8.22 -13.52 9.67
C PHE A 741 -8.21 -15.01 9.28
N SER A 742 -7.58 -15.36 8.14
CA SER A 742 -7.51 -16.73 7.62
C SER A 742 -8.89 -17.39 7.51
N ILE A 743 -9.90 -16.65 7.06
CA ILE A 743 -11.26 -17.18 6.91
C ILE A 743 -11.27 -18.22 5.79
N SER A 744 -11.92 -19.38 6.02
CA SER A 744 -11.98 -20.47 5.04
C SER A 744 -12.46 -19.98 3.67
N THR A 745 -11.63 -20.17 2.64
CA THR A 745 -11.95 -19.77 1.25
C THR A 745 -13.14 -20.54 0.67
N SER A 746 -13.49 -21.70 1.22
CA SER A 746 -14.59 -22.55 0.74
C SER A 746 -15.98 -21.97 1.02
N ALA A 747 -16.24 -21.44 2.22
CA ALA A 747 -17.52 -20.78 2.51
C ALA A 747 -17.66 -19.46 1.72
N ILE A 748 -16.56 -18.73 1.56
CA ILE A 748 -16.51 -17.47 0.81
C ILE A 748 -16.74 -17.72 -0.68
N SER A 749 -16.16 -18.76 -1.26
CA SER A 749 -16.35 -19.08 -2.68
C SER A 749 -17.81 -19.41 -2.98
N LEU A 750 -18.51 -20.11 -2.08
CA LEU A 750 -19.93 -20.41 -2.22
C LEU A 750 -20.78 -19.13 -2.19
N ILE A 751 -20.57 -18.26 -1.20
CA ILE A 751 -21.30 -16.97 -1.08
C ILE A 751 -20.98 -16.07 -2.27
N THR A 752 -19.71 -16.01 -2.68
CA THR A 752 -19.26 -15.20 -3.83
C THR A 752 -19.86 -15.74 -5.13
N ALA A 753 -19.95 -17.06 -5.30
CA ALA A 753 -20.60 -17.68 -6.44
C ALA A 753 -22.11 -17.37 -6.48
N GLY A 754 -22.79 -17.43 -5.34
CA GLY A 754 -24.20 -17.03 -5.22
C GLY A 754 -24.42 -15.56 -5.56
N LEU A 755 -23.61 -14.66 -4.99
CA LEU A 755 -23.66 -13.21 -5.28
C LEU A 755 -23.32 -12.91 -6.74
N ALA A 756 -22.29 -13.54 -7.30
CA ALA A 756 -21.90 -13.35 -8.70
C ALA A 756 -23.02 -13.83 -9.65
N THR A 757 -23.67 -14.94 -9.31
CA THR A 757 -24.82 -15.45 -10.06
C THR A 757 -26.01 -14.49 -9.98
N GLY A 758 -26.34 -13.99 -8.79
CA GLY A 758 -27.42 -13.00 -8.60
C GLY A 758 -27.17 -11.69 -9.34
N VAL A 759 -25.94 -11.16 -9.27
CA VAL A 759 -25.54 -9.96 -10.03
C VAL A 759 -25.57 -10.23 -11.54
N GLY A 760 -25.12 -11.40 -11.97
CA GLY A 760 -25.17 -11.82 -13.37
C GLY A 760 -26.60 -11.85 -13.93
N PHE A 761 -27.55 -12.41 -13.16
CA PHE A 761 -28.97 -12.38 -13.53
C PHE A 761 -29.53 -10.96 -13.56
N ALA A 762 -29.19 -10.11 -12.58
CA ALA A 762 -29.65 -8.71 -12.56
C ALA A 762 -29.07 -7.87 -13.72
N MET A 763 -27.88 -8.22 -14.23
CA MET A 763 -27.23 -7.52 -15.35
C MET A 763 -27.56 -8.10 -16.73
N LYS A 764 -28.33 -9.20 -16.81
CA LYS A 764 -28.61 -9.92 -18.07
C LYS A 764 -29.11 -8.96 -19.17
N ASP A 765 -30.16 -8.20 -18.90
CA ASP A 765 -30.78 -7.32 -19.90
C ASP A 765 -29.87 -6.14 -20.31
N LEU A 766 -29.01 -5.67 -19.40
CA LEU A 766 -28.03 -4.62 -19.71
C LEU A 766 -26.94 -5.13 -20.66
N LEU A 767 -26.44 -6.35 -20.43
CA LEU A 767 -25.46 -6.99 -21.29
C LEU A 767 -26.05 -7.30 -22.67
N GLU A 768 -27.30 -7.74 -22.73
CA GLU A 768 -28.04 -7.97 -23.96
C GLU A 768 -28.12 -6.68 -24.81
N ASN A 769 -28.56 -5.57 -24.20
CA ASN A 769 -28.58 -4.27 -24.87
C ASN A 769 -27.19 -3.80 -25.34
N PHE A 770 -26.14 -4.07 -24.55
CA PHE A 770 -24.75 -3.74 -24.90
C PHE A 770 -24.27 -4.47 -26.15
N PHE A 771 -24.43 -5.80 -26.21
CA PHE A 771 -23.99 -6.59 -27.37
C PHE A 771 -24.77 -6.23 -28.64
N TYR A 772 -26.08 -5.99 -28.51
CA TYR A 772 -26.88 -5.48 -29.62
C TYR A 772 -26.43 -4.09 -30.06
N GLY A 773 -26.18 -3.17 -29.13
CA GLY A 773 -25.62 -1.86 -29.45
C GLY A 773 -24.34 -1.93 -30.26
N MET A 774 -23.39 -2.79 -29.84
CA MET A 774 -22.14 -3.03 -30.57
C MET A 774 -22.41 -3.59 -31.98
N SER A 775 -23.37 -4.50 -32.13
CA SER A 775 -23.76 -5.06 -33.43
C SER A 775 -24.41 -4.03 -34.37
N LEU A 776 -25.19 -3.07 -33.86
CA LEU A 776 -25.73 -1.96 -34.69
C LEU A 776 -24.60 -1.08 -35.19
N MET A 777 -23.71 -0.66 -34.28
CA MET A 777 -22.55 0.17 -34.57
C MET A 777 -21.59 -0.49 -35.56
N ALA A 778 -21.53 -1.82 -35.61
CA ALA A 778 -20.68 -2.57 -36.53
C ALA A 778 -21.12 -2.53 -38.00
N GLY A 779 -22.21 -1.82 -38.34
CA GLY A 779 -22.58 -1.50 -39.73
C GLY A 779 -23.97 -1.94 -40.17
N ARG A 780 -24.83 -2.41 -39.25
CA ARG A 780 -26.24 -2.69 -39.59
C ARG A 780 -27.05 -1.40 -39.77
N LEU A 781 -26.71 -0.36 -39.01
CA LEU A 781 -27.36 0.93 -38.96
C LEU A 781 -26.30 2.04 -38.86
N HIS A 782 -26.47 3.12 -39.61
CA HIS A 782 -25.59 4.29 -39.51
C HIS A 782 -26.31 5.49 -38.88
N VAL A 783 -25.55 6.33 -38.20
CA VAL A 783 -26.05 7.63 -37.74
C VAL A 783 -26.42 8.46 -38.97
N GLY A 784 -27.67 8.93 -39.02
CA GLY A 784 -28.25 9.62 -40.16
C GLY A 784 -29.20 8.78 -41.01
N ASP A 785 -29.26 7.45 -40.83
CA ASP A 785 -30.24 6.60 -41.52
C ASP A 785 -31.67 6.92 -41.10
N TYR A 786 -32.63 6.77 -42.02
CA TYR A 786 -34.05 6.79 -41.68
C TYR A 786 -34.55 5.37 -41.49
N ILE A 787 -35.17 5.12 -40.35
CA ILE A 787 -35.73 3.82 -40.01
C ILE A 787 -37.18 3.94 -39.58
N GLU A 788 -37.90 2.84 -39.78
CA GLU A 788 -39.26 2.66 -39.32
C GLU A 788 -39.33 1.40 -38.45
N CYS A 789 -39.77 1.57 -37.21
CA CYS A 789 -39.92 0.50 -36.23
C CYS A 789 -41.21 0.74 -35.45
N ASP A 790 -42.08 -0.27 -35.33
CA ASP A 790 -43.39 -0.15 -34.65
C ASP A 790 -44.26 1.01 -35.19
N GLY A 791 -44.18 1.29 -36.50
CA GLY A 791 -44.91 2.40 -37.13
C GLY A 791 -44.35 3.80 -36.85
N ILE A 792 -43.29 3.90 -36.04
CA ILE A 792 -42.58 5.15 -35.76
C ILE A 792 -41.46 5.31 -36.79
N ARG A 793 -41.55 6.37 -37.60
CA ARG A 793 -40.53 6.76 -38.59
C ARG A 793 -39.68 7.89 -38.04
N GLY A 794 -38.36 7.77 -38.17
CA GLY A 794 -37.47 8.87 -37.87
C GLY A 794 -36.02 8.65 -38.27
N LYS A 795 -35.20 9.68 -38.08
CA LYS A 795 -33.78 9.73 -38.41
C LYS A 795 -32.93 9.36 -37.21
N VAL A 796 -31.97 8.45 -37.37
CA VAL A 796 -31.07 8.03 -36.29
C VAL A 796 -30.11 9.17 -35.95
N GLU A 797 -30.20 9.71 -34.72
CA GLU A 797 -29.32 10.77 -34.23
C GLU A 797 -28.06 10.22 -33.58
N SER A 798 -28.21 9.20 -32.73
CA SER A 798 -27.09 8.57 -32.07
C SER A 798 -27.39 7.12 -31.72
N ILE A 799 -26.36 6.28 -31.79
CA ILE A 799 -26.40 4.91 -31.31
C ILE A 799 -25.51 4.88 -30.07
N THR A 800 -26.08 4.55 -28.91
CA THR A 800 -25.36 4.35 -27.64
C THR A 800 -25.30 2.86 -27.33
N TYR A 801 -24.45 2.47 -26.38
CA TYR A 801 -24.33 1.07 -25.95
C TYR A 801 -25.67 0.47 -25.44
N GLN A 802 -26.56 1.27 -24.86
CA GLN A 802 -27.84 0.76 -24.34
C GLN A 802 -29.04 1.02 -25.26
N SER A 803 -29.03 2.12 -26.01
CA SER A 803 -30.18 2.56 -26.81
C SER A 803 -29.77 3.27 -28.09
N THR A 804 -30.68 3.25 -29.07
CA THR A 804 -30.62 4.00 -30.32
C THR A 804 -31.63 5.15 -30.25
N GLN A 805 -31.16 6.38 -30.47
CA GLN A 805 -31.98 7.59 -30.44
C GLN A 805 -32.38 7.98 -31.86
N ILE A 806 -33.67 8.23 -32.04
CA ILE A 806 -34.28 8.56 -33.32
C ILE A 806 -35.03 9.89 -33.19
N SER A 807 -34.75 10.82 -34.09
CA SER A 807 -35.50 12.07 -34.27
C SER A 807 -36.71 11.82 -35.18
N THR A 808 -37.91 12.08 -34.66
CA THR A 808 -39.15 12.00 -35.44
C THR A 808 -39.43 13.33 -36.16
N ALA A 809 -40.30 13.29 -37.18
CA ALA A 809 -40.69 14.50 -37.92
C ALA A 809 -41.40 15.55 -37.03
N ASP A 810 -42.00 15.11 -35.92
CA ASP A 810 -42.71 15.96 -34.95
C ASP A 810 -41.75 16.66 -33.97
N GLY A 811 -40.43 16.50 -34.14
CA GLY A 811 -39.40 17.12 -33.29
C GLY A 811 -39.14 16.39 -31.97
N CYS A 812 -39.69 15.19 -31.77
CA CYS A 812 -39.43 14.36 -30.59
C CYS A 812 -38.25 13.41 -30.82
N THR A 813 -37.36 13.27 -29.83
CA THR A 813 -36.31 12.24 -29.81
C THR A 813 -36.81 11.02 -29.03
N ILE A 814 -36.90 9.87 -29.70
CA ILE A 814 -37.33 8.61 -29.10
C ILE A 814 -36.12 7.70 -28.92
N ALA A 815 -35.95 7.14 -27.72
CA ALA A 815 -34.88 6.21 -27.41
C ALA A 815 -35.40 4.77 -27.37
N PHE A 816 -34.97 3.97 -28.35
CA PHE A 816 -35.26 2.54 -28.37
C PHE A 816 -34.14 1.77 -27.68
N LEU A 817 -34.46 0.87 -26.76
CA LEU A 817 -33.50 -0.11 -26.25
C LEU A 817 -32.99 -0.94 -27.42
N ASN A 818 -31.67 -1.16 -27.47
CA ASN A 818 -31.05 -1.87 -28.60
C ASN A 818 -31.63 -3.29 -28.75
N SER A 819 -31.84 -4.01 -27.64
CA SER A 819 -32.51 -5.32 -27.64
C SER A 819 -33.90 -5.29 -28.28
N SER A 820 -34.72 -4.28 -27.96
CA SER A 820 -36.06 -4.11 -28.54
C SER A 820 -35.99 -3.87 -30.05
N LEU A 821 -35.02 -3.07 -30.51
CA LEU A 821 -34.83 -2.78 -31.93
C LEU A 821 -34.29 -3.98 -32.73
N PHE A 822 -33.54 -4.90 -32.11
CA PHE A 822 -33.14 -6.16 -32.77
C PHE A 822 -34.19 -7.25 -32.70
N THR A 823 -34.94 -7.32 -31.60
CA THR A 823 -35.96 -8.35 -31.40
C THR A 823 -37.14 -8.10 -32.33
N LYS A 824 -37.47 -6.81 -32.56
CA LYS A 824 -38.49 -6.39 -33.53
C LYS A 824 -37.87 -6.22 -34.91
N ASN A 825 -38.66 -6.50 -35.95
CA ASN A 825 -38.26 -6.19 -37.31
C ASN A 825 -38.33 -4.67 -37.53
N PHE A 826 -37.21 -4.05 -37.88
CA PHE A 826 -37.16 -2.65 -38.30
C PHE A 826 -36.85 -2.55 -39.81
N LYS A 827 -37.41 -1.54 -40.47
CA LYS A 827 -37.13 -1.24 -41.88
C LYS A 827 -36.11 -0.12 -41.94
N ASN A 828 -34.98 -0.35 -42.59
CA ASN A 828 -34.04 0.72 -42.95
C ASN A 828 -34.41 1.26 -44.33
N LEU A 829 -34.93 2.48 -44.36
CA LEU A 829 -35.45 3.12 -45.57
C LEU A 829 -34.34 3.69 -46.45
N THR A 830 -33.15 3.96 -45.91
CA THR A 830 -32.05 4.62 -46.62
C THR A 830 -31.00 3.67 -47.18
N LYS A 831 -30.91 2.44 -46.67
CA LYS A 831 -29.81 1.50 -46.97
C LYS A 831 -29.70 1.05 -48.44
N ASN A 832 -30.80 0.98 -49.18
CA ASN A 832 -30.78 0.48 -50.56
C ASN A 832 -30.35 1.57 -51.55
N HIS A 833 -31.19 2.59 -51.75
CA HIS A 833 -30.94 3.66 -52.72
C HIS A 833 -31.58 5.00 -52.32
N LEU A 834 -31.80 5.27 -51.03
CA LEU A 834 -32.38 6.52 -50.47
C LEU A 834 -33.78 6.94 -50.97
N TYR A 835 -34.37 6.22 -51.92
CA TYR A 835 -35.72 6.45 -52.45
C TYR A 835 -36.70 5.38 -51.94
N GLU A 836 -37.94 5.80 -51.69
CA GLU A 836 -39.05 4.96 -51.27
C GLU A 836 -40.17 5.03 -52.32
N LEU A 837 -40.73 3.88 -52.70
CA LEU A 837 -41.87 3.83 -53.62
C LEU A 837 -43.14 4.26 -52.88
N VAL A 838 -43.78 5.31 -53.39
CA VAL A 838 -45.08 5.77 -52.89
C VAL A 838 -46.16 5.40 -53.89
N LYS A 839 -47.32 4.97 -53.36
CA LYS A 839 -48.54 4.74 -54.13
C LYS A 839 -49.60 5.74 -53.67
N VAL A 840 -50.05 6.60 -54.57
CA VAL A 840 -51.13 7.56 -54.32
C VAL A 840 -52.40 7.06 -55.02
N PRO A 841 -53.47 6.73 -54.29
CA PRO A 841 -54.74 6.34 -54.89
C PRO A 841 -55.42 7.55 -55.53
N VAL A 842 -55.91 7.37 -56.75
CA VAL A 842 -56.67 8.36 -57.52
C VAL A 842 -57.89 7.66 -58.11
N GLY A 843 -59.09 8.12 -57.78
CA GLY A 843 -60.35 7.60 -58.33
C GLY A 843 -60.87 8.51 -59.44
N VAL A 844 -61.26 7.94 -60.58
CA VAL A 844 -61.92 8.66 -61.68
C VAL A 844 -63.29 8.02 -62.00
N ALA A 845 -64.21 8.79 -62.56
CA ALA A 845 -65.57 8.33 -62.81
C ALA A 845 -65.62 7.17 -63.83
N TYR A 846 -66.59 6.27 -63.67
CA TYR A 846 -66.85 5.21 -64.65
C TYR A 846 -67.28 5.84 -65.98
N GLY A 847 -66.56 5.49 -67.06
CA GLY A 847 -66.74 6.09 -68.39
C GLY A 847 -65.62 7.05 -68.82
N ALA A 848 -64.75 7.47 -67.90
CA ALA A 848 -63.57 8.26 -68.25
C ALA A 848 -62.54 7.43 -69.05
N ASN A 849 -61.87 8.05 -70.04
CA ASN A 849 -60.83 7.39 -70.83
C ASN A 849 -59.55 7.21 -69.99
N VAL A 850 -59.32 5.99 -69.51
CA VAL A 850 -58.21 5.65 -68.62
C VAL A 850 -56.83 5.95 -69.24
N GLU A 851 -56.68 5.79 -70.55
CA GLU A 851 -55.40 6.06 -71.22
C GLU A 851 -55.08 7.56 -71.27
N GLU A 852 -56.09 8.38 -71.49
CA GLU A 852 -55.97 9.84 -71.46
C GLU A 852 -55.63 10.35 -70.05
N VAL A 853 -56.33 9.83 -69.04
CA VAL A 853 -56.06 10.11 -67.61
C VAL A 853 -54.63 9.70 -67.25
N ARG A 854 -54.17 8.53 -67.69
CA ARG A 854 -52.80 8.05 -67.46
C ARG A 854 -51.76 9.04 -68.02
N GLN A 855 -51.93 9.51 -69.25
CA GLN A 855 -50.99 10.43 -69.88
C GLN A 855 -50.96 11.81 -69.18
N LEU A 856 -52.13 12.31 -68.76
CA LEU A 856 -52.22 13.57 -68.01
C LEU A 856 -51.54 13.49 -66.64
N LEU A 857 -51.77 12.39 -65.91
CA LEU A 857 -51.15 12.16 -64.61
C LEU A 857 -49.62 11.96 -64.72
N VAL A 858 -49.13 11.31 -65.78
CA VAL A 858 -47.69 11.20 -66.05
C VAL A 858 -47.07 12.58 -66.31
N LYS A 859 -47.70 13.40 -67.17
CA LYS A 859 -47.26 14.78 -67.44
C LYS A 859 -47.27 15.66 -66.19
N CYS A 860 -48.26 15.48 -65.31
CA CYS A 860 -48.36 16.18 -64.04
C CYS A 860 -47.15 15.90 -63.13
N ILE A 861 -46.72 14.64 -63.04
CA ILE A 861 -45.55 14.27 -62.24
C ILE A 861 -44.26 14.81 -62.86
N GLU A 862 -44.12 14.75 -64.18
CA GLU A 862 -42.97 15.31 -64.92
C GLU A 862 -42.72 16.79 -64.61
N GLN A 863 -43.79 17.57 -64.50
CA GLN A 863 -43.72 19.00 -64.17
C GLN A 863 -43.27 19.27 -62.73
N GLU A 864 -43.44 18.31 -61.82
CA GLU A 864 -43.10 18.42 -60.41
C GLU A 864 -41.71 17.85 -60.06
N ILE A 865 -40.94 17.38 -61.05
CA ILE A 865 -39.58 16.88 -60.85
C ILE A 865 -38.66 18.05 -60.52
N GLN A 866 -38.25 18.13 -59.26
CA GLN A 866 -37.32 19.13 -58.74
C GLN A 866 -36.03 18.47 -58.23
N LYS A 867 -34.94 19.24 -58.20
CA LYS A 867 -33.68 18.84 -57.57
C LYS A 867 -33.57 19.44 -56.17
N ASP A 868 -33.06 18.65 -55.23
CA ASP A 868 -32.76 19.09 -53.86
C ASP A 868 -31.51 19.98 -53.84
N ASN A 869 -31.24 20.65 -52.70
CA ASN A 869 -30.10 21.54 -52.50
C ASN A 869 -28.72 20.85 -52.72
N LEU A 870 -28.70 19.51 -52.71
CA LEU A 870 -27.54 18.66 -52.95
C LEU A 870 -27.47 18.13 -54.41
N GLY A 871 -28.29 18.65 -55.32
CA GLY A 871 -28.32 18.26 -56.74
C GLY A 871 -28.94 16.90 -57.04
N ARG A 872 -29.56 16.26 -56.03
CA ARG A 872 -30.25 14.97 -56.14
C ARG A 872 -31.67 15.17 -56.66
N ASP A 873 -32.16 14.30 -57.53
CA ASP A 873 -33.55 14.35 -57.97
C ASP A 873 -34.47 14.00 -56.78
N ILE A 874 -35.51 14.79 -56.52
CA ILE A 874 -36.43 14.53 -55.40
C ILE A 874 -37.34 13.34 -55.74
N ILE A 875 -37.72 13.22 -57.02
CA ILE A 875 -38.40 12.08 -57.62
C ILE A 875 -37.41 11.39 -58.56
N SER A 876 -37.15 10.09 -58.37
CA SER A 876 -36.15 9.38 -59.18
C SER A 876 -36.60 9.28 -60.65
N THR A 877 -35.67 9.57 -61.57
CA THR A 877 -35.85 9.43 -63.02
C THR A 877 -35.02 8.27 -63.59
N ALA A 878 -34.44 7.42 -62.72
CA ALA A 878 -33.65 6.27 -63.16
C ALA A 878 -34.54 5.21 -63.86
N LYS A 879 -34.05 4.57 -64.92
CA LYS A 879 -34.81 3.62 -65.77
C LYS A 879 -35.54 2.50 -65.01
N ASN A 880 -35.04 2.05 -63.86
CA ASN A 880 -35.65 0.99 -63.03
C ASN A 880 -36.45 1.53 -61.83
N GLN A 881 -36.52 2.86 -61.65
CA GLN A 881 -37.14 3.56 -60.53
C GLN A 881 -37.87 4.82 -61.01
N THR A 882 -38.74 4.65 -62.00
CA THR A 882 -39.50 5.77 -62.61
C THR A 882 -40.80 6.04 -61.86
N TYR A 883 -41.52 7.06 -62.30
CA TYR A 883 -42.94 7.24 -62.00
C TYR A 883 -43.81 6.59 -63.08
N GLY A 884 -45.03 6.22 -62.71
CA GLY A 884 -46.00 5.60 -63.61
C GLY A 884 -47.38 5.47 -62.98
N VAL A 885 -48.40 5.27 -63.81
CA VAL A 885 -49.79 5.12 -63.38
C VAL A 885 -50.26 3.71 -63.67
N ILE A 886 -50.64 3.00 -62.62
CA ILE A 886 -51.06 1.60 -62.67
C ILE A 886 -52.55 1.53 -62.42
N PHE A 887 -53.26 0.74 -63.21
CA PHE A 887 -54.66 0.43 -62.94
C PHE A 887 -54.73 -0.46 -61.70
N ASN A 888 -55.43 -0.02 -60.65
CA ASN A 888 -55.50 -0.77 -59.40
C ASN A 888 -56.66 -1.74 -59.40
N ASP A 889 -57.89 -1.22 -59.38
CA ASP A 889 -59.10 -2.02 -59.25
C ASP A 889 -60.35 -1.20 -59.67
N PHE A 890 -61.47 -1.89 -59.84
CA PHE A 890 -62.79 -1.31 -60.02
C PHE A 890 -63.43 -1.08 -58.64
N GLY A 891 -63.52 0.17 -58.19
CA GLY A 891 -64.13 0.52 -56.89
C GLY A 891 -65.64 0.76 -57.00
N ASP A 892 -66.34 0.79 -55.86
CA ASP A 892 -67.81 0.92 -55.84
C ASP A 892 -68.36 2.13 -56.62
N ASN A 893 -67.60 3.23 -56.66
CA ASN A 893 -68.02 4.51 -57.26
C ASN A 893 -67.02 5.08 -58.27
N SER A 894 -65.83 4.48 -58.38
CA SER A 894 -64.73 5.00 -59.19
C SER A 894 -63.86 3.89 -59.78
N VAL A 895 -63.27 4.16 -60.94
CA VAL A 895 -62.12 3.44 -61.45
C VAL A 895 -60.89 3.88 -60.64
N ASN A 896 -60.28 2.96 -59.88
CA ASN A 896 -59.17 3.29 -58.99
C ASN A 896 -57.84 3.09 -59.72
N LEU A 897 -57.04 4.16 -59.77
CA LEU A 897 -55.69 4.19 -60.31
C LEU A 897 -54.69 4.42 -59.17
N TYR A 898 -53.50 3.82 -59.27
CA TYR A 898 -52.36 4.19 -58.44
C TYR A 898 -51.37 5.00 -59.24
N VAL A 899 -51.14 6.22 -58.77
CA VAL A 899 -49.98 7.00 -59.18
C VAL A 899 -48.79 6.56 -58.34
N THR A 900 -47.81 5.94 -58.99
CA THR A 900 -46.62 5.39 -58.36
C THR A 900 -45.39 6.19 -58.73
N PHE A 901 -44.56 6.53 -57.75
CA PHE A 901 -43.30 7.24 -57.98
C PHE A 901 -42.32 6.97 -56.83
N TRP A 902 -41.02 7.03 -57.13
CA TRP A 902 -39.96 6.89 -56.14
C TRP A 902 -39.54 8.26 -55.64
N VAL A 903 -39.68 8.50 -54.33
CA VAL A 903 -39.36 9.80 -53.70
C VAL A 903 -38.27 9.65 -52.65
N LEU A 904 -37.47 10.70 -52.47
CA LEU A 904 -36.45 10.74 -51.44
C LEU A 904 -37.08 10.62 -50.04
N VAL A 905 -36.57 9.70 -49.22
CA VAL A 905 -37.16 9.32 -47.91
C VAL A 905 -37.36 10.51 -46.97
N GLU A 906 -36.48 11.51 -46.99
CA GLU A 906 -36.56 12.70 -46.13
C GLU A 906 -37.70 13.65 -46.53
N LYS A 907 -38.10 13.66 -47.80
CA LYS A 907 -39.06 14.63 -48.37
C LYS A 907 -40.44 14.05 -48.66
N LYS A 908 -40.64 12.75 -48.37
CA LYS A 908 -41.89 12.02 -48.65
C LYS A 908 -43.15 12.82 -48.25
N ILE A 909 -43.23 13.31 -47.01
CA ILE A 909 -44.44 13.97 -46.49
C ILE A 909 -44.79 15.21 -47.32
N ALA A 910 -43.83 16.11 -47.54
CA ALA A 910 -44.03 17.34 -48.29
C ALA A 910 -44.36 17.08 -49.77
N VAL A 911 -43.64 16.14 -50.41
CA VAL A 911 -43.80 15.84 -51.84
C VAL A 911 -45.12 15.11 -52.11
N CYS A 912 -45.52 14.19 -51.23
CA CYS A 912 -46.81 13.49 -51.36
C CYS A 912 -47.99 14.47 -51.26
N ALA A 913 -47.91 15.45 -50.36
CA ALA A 913 -48.94 16.49 -50.25
C ALA A 913 -49.02 17.31 -51.54
N LYS A 914 -47.87 17.77 -52.04
CA LYS A 914 -47.77 18.55 -53.27
C LYS A 914 -48.29 17.80 -54.51
N ILE A 915 -47.91 16.54 -54.69
CA ILE A 915 -48.36 15.72 -55.83
C ILE A 915 -49.88 15.49 -55.78
N LYS A 916 -50.46 15.25 -54.59
CA LYS A 916 -51.92 15.11 -54.47
C LYS A 916 -52.65 16.39 -54.90
N GLU A 917 -52.12 17.55 -54.52
CA GLU A 917 -52.64 18.86 -54.94
C GLU A 917 -52.53 19.06 -56.45
N SER A 918 -51.35 18.78 -57.04
CA SER A 918 -51.15 18.88 -58.49
C SER A 918 -52.03 17.91 -59.28
N ILE A 919 -52.23 16.68 -58.81
CA ILE A 919 -53.16 15.70 -59.40
C ILE A 919 -54.58 16.23 -59.39
N TYR A 920 -55.06 16.73 -58.26
CA TYR A 920 -56.42 17.27 -58.11
C TYR A 920 -56.65 18.44 -59.07
N ASN A 921 -55.71 19.39 -59.13
CA ASN A 921 -55.80 20.55 -60.02
C ASN A 921 -55.77 20.13 -61.50
N THR A 922 -54.95 19.15 -61.87
CA THR A 922 -54.82 18.67 -63.25
C THR A 922 -56.09 17.96 -63.72
N LEU A 923 -56.71 17.11 -62.90
CA LEU A 923 -57.95 16.43 -63.25
C LEU A 923 -59.11 17.41 -63.43
N ASN A 924 -59.23 18.39 -62.54
CA ASN A 924 -60.25 19.44 -62.65
C ASN A 924 -60.07 20.31 -63.90
N ALA A 925 -58.84 20.69 -64.24
CA ALA A 925 -58.54 21.51 -65.41
C ALA A 925 -58.84 20.80 -66.75
N ASN A 926 -58.82 19.48 -66.78
CA ASN A 926 -59.10 18.66 -67.97
C ASN A 926 -60.53 18.07 -67.95
N HIS A 927 -61.42 18.58 -67.09
CA HIS A 927 -62.82 18.13 -66.96
C HIS A 927 -62.98 16.62 -66.69
N ILE A 928 -62.01 15.99 -66.02
CA ILE A 928 -62.12 14.59 -65.58
C ILE A 928 -62.83 14.57 -64.23
N GLU A 929 -64.00 13.95 -64.21
CA GLU A 929 -64.81 13.87 -63.00
C GLU A 929 -64.18 12.93 -61.95
N ILE A 930 -63.98 13.48 -60.74
CA ILE A 930 -63.67 12.71 -59.54
C ILE A 930 -65.02 12.39 -58.89
N PRO A 931 -65.51 11.14 -58.95
CA PRO A 931 -66.87 10.82 -58.63
C PRO A 931 -67.10 10.92 -57.12
N PHE A 932 -68.21 11.54 -56.74
CA PHE A 932 -68.77 11.35 -55.41
C PHE A 932 -69.33 9.92 -55.28
N PRO A 933 -69.60 9.44 -54.05
CA PRO A 933 -70.28 8.16 -53.87
C PRO A 933 -71.59 8.10 -54.67
N GLN A 934 -71.65 7.19 -55.64
CA GLN A 934 -72.78 6.99 -56.55
C GLN A 934 -73.80 6.07 -55.88
N ARG A 935 -75.09 6.33 -56.13
CA ARG A 935 -76.18 5.47 -55.63
C ARG A 935 -77.27 5.39 -56.69
N ASP A 936 -77.57 4.17 -57.10
CA ASP A 936 -78.75 3.89 -57.89
C ASP A 936 -79.97 3.85 -56.97
N ILE A 937 -80.84 4.86 -57.09
CA ILE A 937 -82.07 4.95 -56.30
C ILE A 937 -83.21 4.31 -57.10
N TYR A 938 -83.58 3.10 -56.74
CA TYR A 938 -84.82 2.48 -57.23
C TYR A 938 -86.02 3.02 -56.44
N ILE A 939 -86.71 4.01 -57.02
CA ILE A 939 -87.97 4.52 -56.48
C ILE A 939 -89.09 3.53 -56.83
N ARG A 940 -89.51 2.72 -55.86
CA ARG A 940 -90.70 1.86 -56.02
C ARG A 940 -91.96 2.72 -55.94
N HIS A 941 -92.64 2.93 -57.07
CA HIS A 941 -94.00 3.47 -57.07
C HIS A 941 -94.95 2.43 -56.45
N VAL A 942 -95.44 2.71 -55.25
CA VAL A 942 -96.56 1.97 -54.65
C VAL A 942 -97.83 2.54 -55.29
N GLU A 943 -98.58 1.73 -56.04
CA GLU A 943 -99.87 2.13 -56.58
C GLU A 943 -100.82 2.55 -55.44
N PRO A 944 -101.49 3.71 -55.54
CA PRO A 944 -102.45 4.14 -54.52
C PRO A 944 -103.64 3.18 -54.51
N LEU A 945 -103.90 2.55 -53.35
CA LEU A 945 -105.07 1.70 -53.14
C LEU A 945 -106.37 2.47 -53.45
N PRO A 946 -107.35 1.86 -54.14
CA PRO A 946 -108.60 2.53 -54.50
C PRO A 946 -109.40 2.90 -53.25
N VAL A 947 -109.56 4.20 -53.02
CA VAL A 947 -110.36 4.77 -51.93
C VAL A 947 -111.83 4.57 -52.25
N THR A 948 -112.48 3.63 -51.55
CA THR A 948 -113.95 3.50 -51.55
C THR A 948 -114.52 4.46 -50.51
N SER A 949 -115.48 5.27 -50.93
CA SER A 949 -116.07 6.40 -50.20
C SER A 949 -116.87 6.01 -48.93
N ALA A 950 -116.52 6.59 -47.78
CA ALA A 950 -117.45 6.81 -46.66
C ALA A 950 -116.94 7.92 -45.70
N ASN A 951 -117.73 8.99 -45.61
CA ASN A 951 -117.97 9.90 -44.47
C ASN A 951 -116.82 10.33 -43.52
N ASN A 952 -116.57 11.65 -43.55
CA ASN A 952 -116.67 12.58 -42.41
C ASN A 952 -116.40 11.99 -41.02
N GLN A 953 -115.24 12.31 -40.43
CA GLN A 953 -115.15 13.33 -39.38
C GLN A 953 -113.75 13.38 -38.72
N ILE A 954 -113.27 14.62 -38.62
CA ILE A 954 -112.43 15.17 -37.54
C ILE A 954 -110.93 14.86 -37.58
N PHE A 955 -110.20 15.89 -38.02
CA PHE A 955 -108.81 16.17 -37.70
C PHE A 955 -108.59 16.27 -36.19
N GLU A 956 -107.54 15.64 -35.68
CA GLU A 956 -106.78 16.17 -34.57
C GLU A 956 -105.31 15.73 -34.66
N LYS A 957 -104.42 16.73 -34.70
CA LYS A 957 -102.96 16.60 -34.57
C LYS A 957 -102.65 16.29 -33.09
N PRO A 958 -101.69 15.41 -32.80
CA PRO A 958 -100.83 15.69 -31.66
C PRO A 958 -99.32 15.44 -31.91
N SER A 959 -98.56 16.48 -31.57
CA SER A 959 -97.39 16.48 -30.67
C SER A 959 -96.45 15.28 -30.55
N GLU A 960 -95.16 15.61 -30.71
CA GLU A 960 -94.01 15.33 -29.82
C GLU A 960 -93.84 13.93 -29.20
N ASN A 961 -92.72 13.29 -29.55
CA ASN A 961 -91.62 13.05 -28.61
C ASN A 961 -90.28 13.03 -29.34
#